data_AF-A0A6V8LSF3-F1
#
_entry.id   AF-A0A6V8LSF3-F1
#
_cell.length_a   1.000
_cell.length_b   1.000
_cell.length_c   1.000
_cell.angle_alpha   90.00
_cell.angle_beta   90.00
_cell.angle_gamma   90.00
#
_symmetry.space_group_name_H-M   'P 1'
#
loop_
_entity.id
_entity.type
_entity.pdbx_description
1 polymer ?
#
loop_
_entity_poly.entity_id
_entity_poly.type
_entity_poly.pdbx_seq_one_letter_code
_entity_poly.pdbx_strand_id
1 'polypeptide(L)'
;MGRGKKGKASLFRGKAGQRRWLALFLSGLAVTAAVTLLHWTQPDWLAFMDYKIYDVLLSRREPPKPSDRVAVVDLDEKSLSEAGQWPWPRYKIALLLGRLQEYGVLAVGMDIVFSEADQTSPKRIREELAALGLDVDFKGLPEALRDNDRLLADNLAQGPYVLGFFFVFEAKDHADRMGTCRLPPARVALRRAPGMGDAPPLISGALGAVCPLPELAASGGWAGFFNSFPDRDNIVRWAPMAISWKGQTYPSLSAATLMRAFGDRGAVLALAPDGYGGQDIALHLDLGPLGRRAVPLDRHGRLLVDYRGKARTYPYVSASDVMAGRADADLLRGRVVFVGTSARGLEDVRATPLDQSTPGVEVHATVADMVLSDSYLRRPVDAWYLELVLLAVFGLGITLQLVFTRSLWAGLLSLAAGAGLWAGSRWAMESLRIYLSPLSPLLALGGCFTLLTFLKFLLEEHQKRFIKSAFSQYLSSKVVDEIVENPDKLTLTGEEKEVTILFSDVRGFTTMSEKLSPTEVVELLHAYLTPMTRIITDSAGTLDKFIGDAIMAFWNAPLDVAEHPRRAVEAALEMFEELERLNTGFLAKYGFELHMGVGLNRGLVRVGNFGSQDLFDYTLIGDNVNLCSRLEGLTKYYHVDILASQAVREAAGEGFAWREADRVRVKGKHEPVTVFTVHRQADPAELADWHEALAAYRAGRFDEAKARFEALTGTTPAGLRDLYIDRCRALRDNPPPQGWDGVFEHTSK
;
A
#
# COMPACT_ATOMS: atom_id res chain seq x y z
N MET A 1 -41.06 11.11 -25.98
CA MET A 1 -39.81 11.82 -25.64
C MET A 1 -39.50 11.64 -24.14
N GLY A 2 -38.41 10.93 -23.88
CA GLY A 2 -37.66 10.73 -22.62
C GLY A 2 -38.25 11.09 -21.25
N ARG A 3 -38.70 10.07 -20.49
CA ARG A 3 -38.57 10.05 -19.03
C ARG A 3 -37.86 8.76 -18.61
N GLY A 4 -36.53 8.81 -18.61
CA GLY A 4 -35.69 7.81 -17.99
C GLY A 4 -35.88 7.85 -16.47
N LYS A 5 -36.61 6.87 -15.94
CA LYS A 5 -36.63 6.57 -14.51
C LYS A 5 -35.20 6.18 -14.11
N LYS A 6 -34.50 7.10 -13.43
CA LYS A 6 -33.36 6.76 -12.58
C LYS A 6 -33.86 5.74 -11.57
N GLY A 7 -33.50 4.48 -11.76
CA GLY A 7 -33.61 3.45 -10.74
C GLY A 7 -32.85 3.94 -9.52
N LYS A 8 -33.60 4.30 -8.47
CA LYS A 8 -33.05 4.44 -7.13
C LYS A 8 -32.38 3.10 -6.82
N ALA A 9 -31.05 3.12 -6.68
CA ALA A 9 -30.30 2.03 -6.08
C ALA A 9 -30.86 1.82 -4.66
N SER A 10 -31.85 0.93 -4.54
CA SER A 10 -32.50 0.61 -3.30
C SER A 10 -31.50 -0.09 -2.40
N LEU A 11 -31.07 0.63 -1.38
CA LEU A 11 -30.78 0.17 -0.02
C LEU A 11 -31.30 -1.25 0.30
N PHE A 12 -30.58 -2.28 -0.14
CA PHE A 12 -30.61 -3.62 0.44
C PHE A 12 -29.20 -4.18 0.43
N ARG A 13 -28.29 -3.52 1.18
CA ARG A 13 -27.05 -4.16 1.64
C ARG A 13 -27.45 -5.03 2.85
N GLY A 14 -27.57 -6.34 2.66
CA GLY A 14 -27.85 -7.27 3.75
C GLY A 14 -26.87 -7.14 4.93
N LYS A 15 -27.25 -7.63 6.12
CA LYS A 15 -26.46 -7.55 7.38
C LYS A 15 -24.98 -7.92 7.21
N ALA A 16 -24.66 -8.84 6.29
CA ALA A 16 -23.29 -9.24 5.96
C ALA A 16 -22.47 -8.13 5.29
N GLY A 17 -23.07 -7.35 4.39
CA GLY A 17 -22.42 -6.20 3.75
C GLY A 17 -22.12 -5.09 4.76
N GLN A 18 -23.05 -4.80 5.66
CA GLN A 18 -22.90 -3.78 6.69
C GLN A 18 -21.77 -4.11 7.70
N ARG A 19 -21.64 -5.38 8.10
CA ARG A 19 -20.52 -5.85 8.94
C ARG A 19 -19.15 -5.68 8.29
N ARG A 20 -19.04 -5.90 6.97
CA ARG A 20 -17.77 -5.74 6.23
C ARG A 20 -17.32 -4.29 6.15
N TRP A 21 -18.26 -3.38 5.88
CA TRP A 21 -17.97 -1.94 5.86
C TRP A 21 -17.50 -1.45 7.23
N LEU A 22 -18.17 -1.90 8.29
CA LEU A 22 -17.78 -1.56 9.65
C LEU A 22 -16.38 -2.09 9.98
N ALA A 23 -16.05 -3.33 9.58
CA ALA A 23 -14.72 -3.90 9.79
C ALA A 23 -13.63 -3.08 9.09
N LEU A 24 -13.80 -2.74 7.81
CA LEU A 24 -12.83 -1.92 7.07
C LEU A 24 -12.67 -0.52 7.68
N PHE A 25 -13.78 0.11 8.08
CA PHE A 25 -13.75 1.42 8.70
C PHE A 25 -13.00 1.41 10.04
N LEU A 26 -13.28 0.42 10.91
CA LEU A 26 -12.59 0.24 12.18
C LEU A 26 -11.09 -0.06 11.99
N SER A 27 -10.73 -0.86 10.98
CA SER A 27 -9.31 -1.09 10.64
C SER A 27 -8.60 0.19 10.20
N GLY A 28 -9.25 1.04 9.40
CA GLY A 28 -8.68 2.32 8.98
C GLY A 28 -8.49 3.30 10.15
N LEU A 29 -9.46 3.35 11.06
CA LEU A 29 -9.36 4.10 12.32
C LEU A 29 -8.22 3.58 13.19
N ALA A 30 -8.06 2.26 13.31
CA ALA A 30 -6.98 1.67 14.10
C ALA A 30 -5.59 2.04 13.57
N VAL A 31 -5.40 2.03 12.24
CA VAL A 31 -4.13 2.49 11.62
C VAL A 31 -3.92 3.98 11.89
N THR A 32 -4.94 4.81 11.70
CA THR A 32 -4.84 6.26 11.95
C THR A 32 -4.48 6.54 13.41
N ALA A 33 -5.07 5.81 14.36
CA ALA A 33 -4.75 5.90 15.79
C ALA A 33 -3.32 5.41 16.10
N ALA A 34 -2.85 4.34 15.45
CA ALA A 34 -1.49 3.85 15.61
C ALA A 34 -0.45 4.87 15.10
N VAL A 35 -0.69 5.48 13.93
CA VAL A 35 0.19 6.54 13.41
C VAL A 35 0.11 7.80 14.27
N THR A 36 -1.06 8.12 14.84
CA THR A 36 -1.20 9.19 15.84
C THR A 36 -0.34 8.93 17.07
N LEU A 37 -0.33 7.69 17.59
CA LEU A 37 0.52 7.31 18.72
C LEU A 37 2.01 7.41 18.37
N LEU A 38 2.41 7.00 17.16
CA LEU A 38 3.79 7.17 16.66
C LEU A 38 4.17 8.66 16.57
N HIS A 39 3.28 9.50 16.05
CA HIS A 39 3.49 10.94 15.97
C HIS A 39 3.58 11.59 17.36
N TRP A 40 2.82 11.08 18.34
CA TRP A 40 2.87 11.56 19.72
C TRP A 40 4.16 11.16 20.43
N THR A 41 4.58 9.90 20.26
CA THR A 41 5.76 9.35 20.95
C THR A 41 7.09 9.76 20.32
N GLN A 42 7.09 10.12 19.03
CA GLN A 42 8.28 10.53 18.25
C GLN A 42 9.48 9.59 18.50
N PRO A 43 9.35 8.27 18.21
CA PRO A 43 10.47 7.36 18.37
C PRO A 43 11.64 7.81 17.49
N ASP A 44 12.86 7.49 17.92
CA ASP A 44 14.08 8.06 17.35
C ASP A 44 14.22 7.84 15.83
N TRP A 45 13.78 6.68 15.33
CA TRP A 45 13.80 6.38 13.90
C TRP A 45 12.82 7.24 13.09
N LEU A 46 11.69 7.62 13.67
CA LEU A 46 10.69 8.48 13.02
C LEU A 46 11.20 9.93 12.94
N ALA A 47 11.79 10.42 14.04
CA ALA A 47 12.45 11.73 14.05
C ALA A 47 13.62 11.78 13.05
N PHE A 48 14.41 10.71 12.96
CA PHE A 48 15.47 10.60 11.95
C PHE A 48 14.92 10.67 10.52
N MET A 49 13.83 9.96 10.21
CA MET A 49 13.18 10.05 8.90
C MET A 49 12.67 11.45 8.59
N ASP A 50 12.10 12.15 9.58
CA ASP A 50 11.64 13.53 9.43
C ASP A 50 12.80 14.47 9.10
N TYR A 51 13.95 14.32 9.78
CA TYR A 51 15.16 15.08 9.46
C TYR A 51 15.66 14.83 8.03
N LYS A 52 15.56 13.60 7.52
CA LYS A 52 15.91 13.33 6.11
C LYS A 52 14.95 13.98 5.13
N ILE A 53 13.65 14.04 5.44
CA ILE A 53 12.68 14.77 4.62
C ILE A 53 13.00 16.26 4.64
N TYR A 54 13.29 16.83 5.82
CA TYR A 54 13.74 18.21 5.98
C TYR A 54 14.96 18.51 5.09
N ASP A 55 16.01 17.68 5.15
CA ASP A 55 17.23 17.87 4.36
C ASP A 55 16.95 17.83 2.85
N VAL A 56 16.09 16.91 2.39
CA VAL A 56 15.68 16.80 0.98
C VAL A 56 14.90 18.04 0.53
N LEU A 57 14.01 18.56 1.37
CA LEU A 57 13.26 19.78 1.05
C LEU A 57 14.18 21.01 1.04
N LEU A 58 15.07 21.13 2.04
CA LEU A 58 16.02 22.24 2.13
C LEU A 58 16.99 22.26 0.94
N SER A 59 17.54 21.11 0.55
CA SER A 59 18.52 21.01 -0.55
C SER A 59 17.93 21.26 -1.94
N ARG A 60 16.61 21.08 -2.11
CA ARG A 60 15.89 21.35 -3.37
C ARG A 60 15.29 22.76 -3.43
N ARG A 61 15.35 23.49 -2.33
CA ARG A 61 14.88 24.86 -2.21
C ARG A 61 15.95 25.81 -2.75
N GLU A 62 15.54 26.88 -3.43
CA GLU A 62 16.45 27.99 -3.69
C GLU A 62 16.74 28.71 -2.36
N PRO A 63 18.01 28.75 -1.90
CA PRO A 63 18.33 29.40 -0.63
C PRO A 63 18.18 30.93 -0.77
N PRO A 64 17.86 31.64 0.33
CA PRO A 64 17.92 33.10 0.34
C PRO A 64 19.33 33.58 -0.02
N LYS A 65 19.43 34.71 -0.73
CA LYS A 65 20.73 35.30 -1.03
C LYS A 65 21.43 35.71 0.28
N PRO A 66 22.70 35.33 0.48
CA PRO A 66 23.46 35.78 1.65
C PRO A 66 23.63 37.30 1.60
N SER A 67 23.68 37.93 2.77
CA SER A 67 23.95 39.37 2.89
C SER A 67 25.43 39.68 2.73
N ASP A 68 25.74 40.85 2.18
CA ASP A 68 27.11 41.35 2.04
C ASP A 68 27.70 41.89 3.35
N ARG A 69 27.09 41.57 4.51
CA ARG A 69 27.43 42.14 5.82
C ARG A 69 28.21 41.19 6.72
N VAL A 70 28.48 39.96 6.26
CA VAL A 70 29.21 38.94 7.00
C VAL A 70 30.44 38.51 6.20
N ALA A 71 31.54 38.26 6.89
CA ALA A 71 32.75 37.66 6.32
C ALA A 71 33.43 36.73 7.33
N VAL A 72 34.23 35.79 6.83
CA VAL A 72 35.02 34.87 7.63
C VAL A 72 36.49 35.16 7.42
N VAL A 73 37.22 35.27 8.53
CA VAL A 73 38.69 35.30 8.53
C VAL A 73 39.18 33.93 8.96
N ASP A 74 39.89 33.28 8.05
CA ASP A 74 40.15 31.85 8.11
C ASP A 74 41.60 31.56 8.50
N LEU A 75 41.78 30.75 9.55
CA LEU A 75 43.03 30.06 9.83
C LEU A 75 43.15 28.84 8.90
N ASP A 76 43.37 29.13 7.62
CA ASP A 76 43.54 28.14 6.57
C ASP A 76 44.98 27.58 6.51
N GLU A 77 45.19 26.58 5.65
CA GLU A 77 46.52 25.99 5.44
C GLU A 77 47.58 27.03 5.01
N LYS A 78 47.17 28.04 4.24
CA LYS A 78 48.04 29.17 3.85
C LYS A 78 48.47 29.94 5.10
N SER A 79 47.53 30.28 5.96
CA SER A 79 47.79 31.00 7.20
C SER A 79 48.72 30.21 8.12
N LEU A 80 48.52 28.89 8.26
CA LEU A 80 49.42 28.03 9.02
C LEU A 80 50.83 27.94 8.39
N SER A 81 50.92 27.94 7.06
CA SER A 81 52.20 27.91 6.36
C SER A 81 53.01 29.21 6.51
N GLU A 82 52.34 30.37 6.47
CA GLU A 82 52.99 31.69 6.52
C GLU A 82 53.24 32.15 7.97
N ALA A 83 52.30 31.90 8.88
CA ALA A 83 52.37 32.35 10.27
C ALA A 83 52.84 31.27 11.25
N GLY A 84 53.04 30.03 10.80
CA GLY A 84 53.51 28.91 11.61
C GLY A 84 52.39 28.09 12.26
N GLN A 85 52.80 27.06 12.99
CA GLN A 85 51.89 26.07 13.60
C GLN A 85 51.00 26.70 14.68
N TRP A 86 49.73 26.28 14.70
CA TRP A 86 48.77 26.61 15.76
C TRP A 86 49.05 25.79 17.04
N PRO A 87 48.86 26.34 18.27
CA PRO A 87 48.36 27.68 18.59
C PRO A 87 49.37 28.80 18.36
N TRP A 88 48.91 29.91 17.80
CA TRP A 88 49.77 31.08 17.60
C TRP A 88 50.06 31.84 18.90
N PRO A 89 51.24 32.47 19.01
CA PRO A 89 51.53 33.45 20.06
C PRO A 89 50.49 34.58 20.10
N ARG A 90 50.17 35.07 21.30
CA ARG A 90 49.09 36.06 21.51
C ARG A 90 49.40 37.40 20.87
N TYR A 91 50.67 37.74 20.66
CA TYR A 91 51.05 38.93 19.89
C TYR A 91 50.61 38.84 18.42
N LYS A 92 50.58 37.64 17.80
CA LYS A 92 50.06 37.47 16.42
C LYS A 92 48.55 37.63 16.38
N ILE A 93 47.85 37.13 17.40
CA ILE A 93 46.41 37.34 17.54
C ILE A 93 46.12 38.84 17.72
N ALA A 94 46.86 39.54 18.58
CA ALA A 94 46.72 40.98 18.76
C ALA A 94 47.01 41.75 17.46
N LEU A 95 48.01 41.33 16.67
CA LEU A 95 48.29 41.89 15.35
C LEU A 95 47.11 41.66 14.38
N LEU A 96 46.57 40.44 14.31
CA LEU A 96 45.43 40.12 13.47
C LEU A 96 44.21 41.00 13.82
N LEU A 97 43.88 41.08 15.10
CA LEU A 97 42.76 41.89 15.59
C LEU A 97 42.97 43.37 15.29
N GLY A 98 44.17 43.90 15.56
CA GLY A 98 44.54 45.28 15.22
C GLY A 98 44.37 45.58 13.72
N ARG A 99 44.82 44.69 12.84
CA ARG A 99 44.61 44.83 11.39
C ARG A 99 43.13 44.79 11.01
N LEU A 100 42.33 43.90 11.59
CA LEU A 100 40.88 43.87 11.33
C LEU A 100 40.21 45.18 11.71
N GLN A 101 40.62 45.80 12.81
CA GLN A 101 40.15 47.12 13.20
C GLN A 101 40.56 48.20 12.19
N GLU A 102 41.78 48.17 11.66
CA GLU A 102 42.23 49.06 10.57
C GLU A 102 41.41 48.89 9.28
N TYR A 103 40.99 47.66 8.95
CA TYR A 103 40.11 47.39 7.81
C TYR A 103 38.67 47.88 8.00
N GLY A 104 38.30 48.33 9.21
CA GLY A 104 36.99 48.93 9.49
C GLY A 104 35.86 47.89 9.63
N VAL A 105 36.14 46.73 10.21
CA VAL A 105 35.13 45.73 10.58
C VAL A 105 34.19 46.27 11.67
N LEU A 106 32.93 45.84 11.69
CA LEU A 106 31.95 46.27 12.70
C LEU A 106 32.14 45.57 14.05
N ALA A 107 32.40 44.27 14.01
CA ALA A 107 32.76 43.46 15.17
C ALA A 107 33.46 42.18 14.71
N VAL A 108 34.22 41.58 15.63
CA VAL A 108 34.91 40.31 15.39
C VAL A 108 34.51 39.30 16.46
N GLY A 109 33.90 38.19 16.04
CA GLY A 109 33.66 37.03 16.89
C GLY A 109 34.79 36.02 16.76
N MET A 110 35.38 35.63 17.88
CA MET A 110 36.45 34.63 17.90
C MET A 110 35.86 33.24 18.16
N ASP A 111 35.86 32.37 17.15
CA ASP A 111 35.48 30.95 17.28
C ASP A 111 36.66 30.11 17.82
N ILE A 112 37.32 30.66 18.84
CA ILE A 112 38.54 30.16 19.45
C ILE A 112 38.45 30.50 20.94
N VAL A 113 38.82 29.56 21.81
CA VAL A 113 38.92 29.79 23.26
C VAL A 113 40.39 29.95 23.68
N PHE A 114 40.69 31.02 24.41
CA PHE A 114 42.02 31.29 24.98
C PHE A 114 42.06 30.91 26.47
N SER A 115 41.89 29.63 26.79
CA SER A 115 41.77 29.13 28.17
C SER A 115 43.10 28.93 28.90
N GLU A 116 44.23 28.99 28.19
CA GLU A 116 45.56 28.71 28.70
C GLU A 116 46.50 29.87 28.39
N ALA A 117 47.49 30.10 29.28
CA ALA A 117 48.52 31.12 29.11
C ALA A 117 49.36 30.89 27.85
N ASP A 118 49.88 31.98 27.28
CA ASP A 118 50.81 31.90 26.16
C ASP A 118 52.19 31.39 26.62
N GLN A 119 52.48 30.13 26.30
CA GLN A 119 53.78 29.52 26.61
C GLN A 119 54.95 30.16 25.84
N THR A 120 54.67 30.93 24.79
CA THR A 120 55.70 31.66 24.02
C THR A 120 55.94 33.08 24.55
N SER A 121 55.26 33.47 25.63
CA SER A 121 55.40 34.79 26.26
C SER A 121 56.78 34.93 26.94
N PRO A 122 57.53 36.02 26.71
CA PRO A 122 58.83 36.23 27.36
C PRO A 122 58.79 36.15 28.89
N LYS A 123 57.71 36.67 29.51
CA LYS A 123 57.45 36.50 30.95
C LYS A 123 57.42 35.02 31.35
N ARG A 124 56.73 34.18 30.58
CA ARG A 124 56.56 32.76 30.88
C ARG A 124 57.85 31.97 30.67
N ILE A 125 58.54 32.23 29.57
CA ILE A 125 59.86 31.62 29.28
C ILE A 125 60.84 31.95 30.41
N ARG A 126 60.85 33.19 30.90
CA ARG A 126 61.68 33.58 32.05
C ARG A 126 61.29 32.84 33.33
N GLU A 127 59.99 32.70 33.63
CA GLU A 127 59.51 31.92 34.79
C GLU A 127 59.94 30.45 34.72
N GLU A 128 59.86 29.82 33.55
CA GLU A 128 60.25 28.42 33.34
C GLU A 128 61.77 28.22 33.44
N LEU A 129 62.56 29.11 32.84
CA LEU A 129 64.03 29.06 32.94
C LEU A 129 64.51 29.36 34.37
N ALA A 130 63.85 30.29 35.07
CA ALA A 130 64.14 30.58 36.48
C ALA A 130 63.86 29.35 37.37
N ALA A 131 62.83 28.56 37.06
CA ALA A 131 62.56 27.29 37.75
C ALA A 131 63.67 26.24 37.53
N LEU A 132 64.44 26.36 36.44
CA LEU A 132 65.65 25.56 36.16
C LEU A 132 66.93 26.19 36.73
N GLY A 133 66.84 27.31 37.46
CA GLY A 133 67.98 28.03 38.03
C GLY A 133 68.71 28.94 37.04
N LEU A 134 68.13 29.22 35.87
CA LEU A 134 68.70 30.11 34.84
C LEU A 134 68.03 31.50 34.93
N ASP A 135 68.81 32.54 35.23
CA ASP A 135 68.35 33.93 35.19
C ASP A 135 68.57 34.51 33.78
N VAL A 136 67.50 34.58 32.99
CA VAL A 136 67.53 35.07 31.61
C VAL A 136 66.66 36.31 31.50
N ASP A 137 67.25 37.41 31.00
CA ASP A 137 66.54 38.66 30.74
C ASP A 137 66.58 39.03 29.25
N PHE A 138 65.47 39.57 28.75
CA PHE A 138 65.30 39.94 27.34
C PHE A 138 65.61 41.42 27.13
N LYS A 139 66.86 41.72 26.73
CA LYS A 139 67.29 43.10 26.44
C LYS A 139 66.67 43.64 25.16
N GLY A 140 66.25 44.91 25.18
CA GLY A 140 65.71 45.62 24.03
C GLY A 140 64.26 45.29 23.68
N LEU A 141 63.59 44.46 24.47
CA LEU A 141 62.18 44.11 24.28
C LEU A 141 61.27 45.26 24.76
N PRO A 142 60.37 45.80 23.92
CA PRO A 142 59.37 46.77 24.34
C PRO A 142 58.51 46.23 25.49
N GLU A 143 58.08 47.09 26.40
CA GLU A 143 57.29 46.69 27.58
C GLU A 143 56.04 45.90 27.18
N ALA A 144 55.37 46.32 26.10
CA ALA A 144 54.17 45.68 25.58
C ALA A 144 54.37 44.23 25.10
N LEU A 145 55.60 43.82 24.75
CA LEU A 145 55.90 42.45 24.30
C LEU A 145 56.46 41.57 25.42
N ARG A 146 56.60 42.09 26.65
CA ARG A 146 57.07 41.29 27.79
C ARG A 146 56.05 40.25 28.24
N ASP A 147 54.77 40.54 28.06
CA ASP A 147 53.66 39.66 28.42
C ASP A 147 52.62 39.63 27.28
N ASN A 148 52.63 38.54 26.49
CA ASN A 148 51.78 38.42 25.32
C ASN A 148 50.28 38.34 25.67
N ASP A 149 49.92 37.73 26.81
CA ASP A 149 48.52 37.65 27.24
C ASP A 149 48.02 39.04 27.68
N ARG A 150 48.87 39.82 28.35
CA ARG A 150 48.58 41.22 28.68
C ARG A 150 48.42 42.08 27.42
N LEU A 151 49.28 41.91 26.43
CA LEU A 151 49.17 42.61 25.14
C LEU A 151 47.83 42.34 24.46
N LEU A 152 47.42 41.07 24.42
CA LEU A 152 46.12 40.71 23.85
C LEU A 152 44.97 41.27 24.68
N ALA A 153 45.07 41.25 26.01
CA ALA A 153 44.07 41.85 26.90
C ALA A 153 43.88 43.35 26.61
N ASP A 154 44.98 44.10 26.47
CA ASP A 154 44.95 45.53 26.18
C ASP A 154 44.40 45.81 24.77
N ASN A 155 44.70 44.95 23.78
CA ASN A 155 44.11 45.03 22.44
C ASN A 155 42.60 44.76 22.44
N LEU A 156 42.15 43.74 23.17
CA LEU A 156 40.73 43.37 23.30
C LEU A 156 39.88 44.51 23.88
N ALA A 157 40.46 45.31 24.79
CA ALA A 157 39.77 46.46 25.39
C ALA A 157 39.51 47.60 24.39
N GLN A 158 40.26 47.67 23.28
CA GLN A 158 40.27 48.81 22.35
C GLN A 158 39.41 48.62 21.10
N GLY A 159 38.82 47.44 20.89
CA GLY A 159 38.07 47.16 19.67
C GLY A 159 36.77 46.37 19.89
N PRO A 160 36.02 46.12 18.80
CA PRO A 160 34.71 45.48 18.85
C PRO A 160 34.84 43.95 18.86
N TYR A 161 35.63 43.39 19.77
CA TYR A 161 35.95 41.97 19.82
C TYR A 161 35.03 41.22 20.79
N VAL A 162 34.70 39.97 20.44
CA VAL A 162 33.94 39.05 21.29
C VAL A 162 34.72 37.75 21.42
N LEU A 163 35.02 37.36 22.66
CA LEU A 163 35.74 36.13 22.95
C LEU A 163 34.80 34.91 22.92
N GLY A 164 35.27 33.83 22.31
CA GLY A 164 34.60 32.54 22.33
C GLY A 164 34.83 31.79 23.65
N PHE A 165 33.82 31.04 24.07
CA PHE A 165 33.92 30.05 25.14
C PHE A 165 32.94 28.90 24.91
N PHE A 166 33.01 27.83 25.70
CA PHE A 166 32.03 26.75 25.61
C PHE A 166 31.65 26.19 26.98
N PHE A 167 30.40 25.74 27.10
CA PHE A 167 29.89 25.03 28.26
C PHE A 167 30.18 23.53 28.17
N VAL A 168 30.34 22.90 29.32
CA VAL A 168 30.58 21.46 29.46
C VAL A 168 29.31 20.81 30.03
N PHE A 169 28.82 19.76 29.38
CA PHE A 169 27.58 19.06 29.77
C PHE A 169 27.81 17.61 30.22
N GLU A 170 29.00 17.04 29.99
CA GLU A 170 29.34 15.67 30.37
C GLU A 170 30.35 15.64 31.54
N ALA A 171 30.16 14.69 32.46
CA ALA A 171 30.98 14.58 33.67
C ALA A 171 32.43 14.12 33.40
N LYS A 172 32.69 13.46 32.27
CA LYS A 172 34.04 13.00 31.89
C LYS A 172 34.97 14.17 31.55
N ASP A 173 34.41 15.24 31.01
CA ASP A 173 35.14 16.47 30.65
C ASP A 173 35.32 17.42 31.86
N HIS A 174 34.84 17.02 33.03
CA HIS A 174 34.62 17.87 34.19
C HIS A 174 35.76 17.86 35.23
N ALA A 175 36.69 16.91 35.15
CA ALA A 175 37.54 16.55 36.27
C ALA A 175 38.63 17.58 36.66
N ASP A 176 39.06 18.48 35.75
CA ASP A 176 40.30 19.26 35.96
C ASP A 176 40.19 20.80 35.95
N ARG A 177 39.02 21.40 35.72
CA ARG A 177 38.93 22.86 35.38
C ARG A 177 38.00 23.71 36.26
N MET A 178 37.73 23.32 37.50
CA MET A 178 36.72 23.96 38.37
C MET A 178 37.11 25.30 39.04
N GLY A 179 38.34 25.80 38.90
CA GLY A 179 38.84 26.84 39.84
C GLY A 179 38.58 28.32 39.50
N THR A 180 38.59 28.73 38.23
CA THR A 180 38.89 30.14 37.90
C THR A 180 38.06 30.79 36.79
N CYS A 181 37.06 30.10 36.22
CA CYS A 181 36.25 30.69 35.15
C CYS A 181 35.48 31.94 35.64
N ARG A 182 35.83 33.10 35.07
CA ARG A 182 35.11 34.37 35.22
C ARG A 182 34.68 34.84 33.84
N LEU A 183 33.39 34.65 33.53
CA LEU A 183 32.80 35.18 32.31
C LEU A 183 32.35 36.62 32.54
N PRO A 184 32.37 37.47 31.49
CA PRO A 184 31.72 38.77 31.51
C PRO A 184 30.23 38.64 31.88
N PRO A 185 29.60 39.70 32.42
CA PRO A 185 28.19 39.68 32.78
C PRO A 185 27.30 39.26 31.61
N ALA A 186 26.34 38.37 31.87
CA ALA A 186 25.29 38.02 30.94
C ALA A 186 24.48 39.25 30.52
N ARG A 187 24.56 39.63 29.24
CA ARG A 187 23.82 40.77 28.66
C ARG A 187 22.46 40.36 28.07
N VAL A 188 21.88 39.27 28.57
CA VAL A 188 20.57 38.76 28.14
C VAL A 188 19.60 38.84 29.31
N ALA A 189 18.57 39.69 29.19
CA ALA A 189 17.49 39.78 30.16
C ALA A 189 16.37 38.79 29.81
N LEU A 190 15.80 38.14 30.82
CA LEU A 190 14.64 37.26 30.65
C LEU A 190 13.35 38.04 30.87
N ARG A 191 12.46 38.06 29.88
CA ARG A 191 11.12 38.65 30.00
C ARG A 191 10.05 37.58 29.88
N ARG A 192 9.25 37.41 30.93
CA ARG A 192 8.17 36.42 31.01
C ARG A 192 6.81 37.10 30.92
N ALA A 193 5.89 36.54 30.12
CA ALA A 193 4.50 36.95 30.14
C ALA A 193 3.83 36.57 31.49
N PRO A 194 2.87 37.38 31.99
CA PRO A 194 2.12 37.06 33.21
C PRO A 194 1.45 35.69 33.13
N GLY A 195 1.53 34.90 34.20
CA GLY A 195 0.90 33.56 34.29
C GLY A 195 1.77 32.38 33.82
N MET A 196 2.99 32.62 33.34
CA MET A 196 3.96 31.55 33.09
C MET A 196 4.69 31.12 34.38
N GLY A 197 4.80 29.81 34.60
CA GLY A 197 5.55 29.20 35.72
C GLY A 197 7.06 29.39 35.61
N ASP A 198 7.81 28.85 36.58
CA ASP A 198 9.27 28.95 36.59
C ASP A 198 9.94 28.09 35.50
N ALA A 199 10.65 28.81 34.62
CA ALA A 199 11.56 28.42 33.53
C ALA A 199 10.94 27.96 32.18
N PRO A 200 11.33 28.58 31.04
CA PRO A 200 11.38 27.87 29.76
C PRO A 200 12.58 26.90 29.77
N PRO A 201 12.58 25.81 29.00
CA PRO A 201 13.73 24.93 28.94
C PRO A 201 14.77 25.50 27.99
N LEU A 202 15.43 26.60 28.38
CA LEU A 202 16.75 26.87 27.80
C LEU A 202 17.64 25.65 28.05
N ILE A 203 18.54 25.35 27.11
CA ILE A 203 19.62 24.39 27.39
C ILE A 203 20.26 24.81 28.72
N SER A 204 20.10 23.91 29.69
CA SER A 204 20.40 24.09 31.10
C SER A 204 21.03 22.80 31.60
N GLY A 205 21.70 22.85 32.75
CA GLY A 205 22.48 21.72 33.24
C GLY A 205 23.90 21.65 32.67
N ALA A 206 24.42 22.77 32.15
CA ALA A 206 25.87 22.92 31.97
C ALA A 206 26.55 22.72 33.33
N LEU A 207 27.39 21.70 33.41
CA LEU A 207 28.12 21.33 34.61
C LEU A 207 29.28 22.32 34.87
N GLY A 208 29.92 22.80 33.79
CA GLY A 208 31.02 23.76 33.84
C GLY A 208 31.14 24.57 32.55
N ALA A 209 32.23 25.34 32.43
CA ALA A 209 32.57 26.09 31.23
C ALA A 209 34.09 26.18 31.07
N VAL A 210 34.56 26.08 29.82
CA VAL A 210 35.94 26.37 29.44
C VAL A 210 35.98 27.82 28.96
N CYS A 211 36.58 28.67 29.79
CA CYS A 211 36.51 30.12 29.66
C CYS A 211 37.88 30.67 29.25
N PRO A 212 37.93 31.85 28.61
CA PRO A 212 39.18 32.56 28.42
C PRO A 212 39.87 32.86 29.75
N LEU A 213 41.18 33.11 29.71
CA LEU A 213 41.92 33.57 30.88
C LEU A 213 41.22 34.77 31.54
N PRO A 214 41.17 34.85 32.89
CA PRO A 214 40.45 35.90 33.59
C PRO A 214 40.82 37.33 33.17
N GLU A 215 42.09 37.57 32.82
CA GLU A 215 42.56 38.88 32.34
C GLU A 215 42.06 39.25 30.94
N LEU A 216 41.94 38.27 30.04
CA LEU A 216 41.36 38.44 28.70
C LEU A 216 39.86 38.68 28.80
N ALA A 217 39.17 37.86 29.59
CA ALA A 217 37.73 37.97 29.82
C ALA A 217 37.35 39.30 30.47
N ALA A 218 38.12 39.78 31.45
CA ALA A 218 37.88 41.05 32.11
C ALA A 218 38.09 42.25 31.19
N SER A 219 39.09 42.21 30.30
CA SER A 219 39.47 43.34 29.45
C SER A 219 38.59 43.47 28.19
N GLY A 220 38.19 42.36 27.57
CA GLY A 220 37.35 42.38 26.37
C GLY A 220 35.88 42.72 26.64
N GLY A 221 35.37 42.49 27.86
CA GLY A 221 34.02 42.84 28.29
C GLY A 221 32.87 42.12 27.57
N TRP A 222 33.16 41.34 26.53
CA TRP A 222 32.22 40.59 25.70
C TRP A 222 32.70 39.16 25.49
N ALA A 223 31.79 38.21 25.72
CA ALA A 223 32.00 36.80 25.44
C ALA A 223 30.71 36.17 24.93
N GLY A 224 30.82 35.19 24.05
CA GLY A 224 29.70 34.40 23.54
C GLY A 224 30.07 32.93 23.39
N PHE A 225 29.12 32.04 23.65
CA PHE A 225 29.40 30.60 23.58
C PHE A 225 29.26 30.06 22.14
N PHE A 226 30.04 29.06 21.77
CA PHE A 226 29.97 28.42 20.44
C PHE A 226 29.67 26.90 20.49
N ASN A 227 29.07 26.42 21.60
CA ASN A 227 28.59 25.04 21.70
C ASN A 227 27.74 24.63 20.49
N SER A 228 28.06 23.47 19.91
CA SER A 228 27.26 22.82 18.87
C SER A 228 26.66 21.53 19.41
N PHE A 229 25.35 21.34 19.21
CA PHE A 229 24.62 20.13 19.56
C PHE A 229 24.08 19.54 18.26
N PRO A 230 24.90 18.77 17.52
CA PRO A 230 24.42 18.14 16.31
C PRO A 230 23.27 17.18 16.63
N ASP A 231 22.39 16.97 15.65
CA ASP A 231 21.37 15.94 15.77
C ASP A 231 22.04 14.56 15.84
N ARG A 232 21.27 13.50 16.13
CA ARG A 232 21.80 12.13 16.28
C ARG A 232 22.55 11.59 15.07
N ASP A 233 22.32 12.17 13.90
CA ASP A 233 23.04 11.85 12.66
C ASP A 233 24.29 12.71 12.43
N ASN A 234 24.76 13.41 13.46
CA ASN A 234 25.90 14.33 13.47
C ASN A 234 25.77 15.55 12.54
N ILE A 235 24.55 15.84 12.07
CA ILE A 235 24.28 17.01 11.23
C ILE A 235 23.83 18.19 12.09
N VAL A 236 24.40 19.37 11.84
CA VAL A 236 24.04 20.60 12.54
C VAL A 236 22.86 21.26 11.82
N ARG A 237 21.64 21.04 12.32
CA ARG A 237 20.42 21.76 11.84
C ARG A 237 20.03 22.91 12.74
N TRP A 238 20.40 22.83 14.02
CA TRP A 238 20.00 23.74 15.07
C TRP A 238 21.22 24.43 15.68
N ALA A 239 21.13 25.75 15.87
CA ALA A 239 22.14 26.54 16.55
C ALA A 239 21.59 27.06 17.89
N PRO A 240 22.19 26.72 19.04
CA PRO A 240 21.79 27.31 20.33
C PRO A 240 22.05 28.82 20.33
N MET A 241 21.05 29.62 20.72
CA MET A 241 21.16 31.08 20.78
C MET A 241 21.34 31.62 22.19
N ALA A 242 20.91 30.85 23.19
CA ALA A 242 21.04 31.17 24.60
C ALA A 242 21.23 29.89 25.43
N ILE A 243 22.12 29.93 26.43
CA ILE A 243 22.33 28.85 27.40
C ILE A 243 22.23 29.44 28.81
N SER A 244 21.56 28.71 29.70
CA SER A 244 21.45 29.10 31.12
C SER A 244 22.51 28.40 31.95
N TRP A 245 23.34 29.17 32.67
CA TRP A 245 24.36 28.66 33.58
C TRP A 245 24.44 29.53 34.84
N LYS A 246 24.42 28.89 36.02
CA LYS A 246 24.43 29.56 37.34
C LYS A 246 23.38 30.68 37.49
N GLY A 247 22.17 30.45 36.95
CA GLY A 247 21.05 31.40 37.03
C GLY A 247 21.15 32.61 36.08
N GLN A 248 22.16 32.65 35.20
CA GLN A 248 22.33 33.69 34.19
C GLN A 248 22.20 33.11 32.78
N THR A 249 21.73 33.92 31.83
CA THR A 249 21.57 33.53 30.43
C THR A 249 22.66 34.14 29.58
N TYR A 250 23.50 33.29 28.99
CA TYR A 250 24.58 33.72 28.12
C TYR A 250 24.14 33.66 26.66
N PRO A 251 24.55 34.62 25.81
CA PRO A 251 24.27 34.60 24.37
C PRO A 251 25.28 33.73 23.62
N SER A 252 24.88 33.21 22.46
CA SER A 252 25.81 32.55 21.53
C SER A 252 26.84 33.54 20.97
N LEU A 253 27.95 33.04 20.43
CA LEU A 253 28.99 33.85 19.80
C LEU A 253 28.40 34.75 18.71
N SER A 254 27.53 34.20 17.85
CA SER A 254 26.84 34.98 16.82
C SER A 254 25.99 36.11 17.40
N ALA A 255 25.20 35.84 18.45
CA ALA A 255 24.37 36.85 19.09
C ALA A 255 25.22 37.93 19.77
N ALA A 256 26.25 37.54 20.53
CA ALA A 256 27.15 38.44 21.22
C ALA A 256 27.91 39.35 20.24
N THR A 257 28.40 38.81 19.11
CA THR A 257 29.08 39.59 18.07
C THR A 257 28.14 40.60 17.42
N LEU A 258 26.89 40.23 17.14
CA LEU A 258 25.90 41.16 16.59
C LEU A 258 25.53 42.27 17.59
N MET A 259 25.36 41.93 18.86
CA MET A 259 25.15 42.90 19.92
C MET A 259 26.34 43.87 19.98
N ARG A 260 27.57 43.36 19.97
CA ARG A 260 28.78 44.21 19.96
C ARG A 260 28.86 45.11 18.72
N ALA A 261 28.49 44.61 17.54
CA ALA A 261 28.52 45.35 16.28
C ALA A 261 27.52 46.51 16.23
N PHE A 262 26.33 46.35 16.82
CA PHE A 262 25.22 47.29 16.64
C PHE A 262 24.70 47.95 17.92
N GLY A 263 25.30 47.67 19.09
CA GLY A 263 25.13 48.47 20.29
C GLY A 263 25.15 47.69 21.61
N ASP A 264 25.56 48.35 22.69
CA ASP A 264 25.65 47.76 24.03
C ASP A 264 24.31 47.68 24.79
N ARG A 265 23.21 47.38 24.08
CA ARG A 265 21.85 47.48 24.63
C ARG A 265 21.30 46.16 25.19
N GLY A 266 22.13 45.12 25.23
CA GLY A 266 21.73 43.79 25.67
C GLY A 266 20.72 43.12 24.73
N ALA A 267 20.33 41.90 25.07
CA ALA A 267 19.28 41.15 24.40
C ALA A 267 18.15 40.85 25.38
N VAL A 268 16.93 40.66 24.87
CA VAL A 268 15.78 40.24 25.68
C VAL A 268 15.29 38.90 25.17
N LEU A 269 15.45 37.86 25.98
CA LEU A 269 14.79 36.58 25.73
C LEU A 269 13.35 36.70 26.22
N ALA A 270 12.42 36.77 25.27
CA ALA A 270 10.99 36.87 25.57
C ALA A 270 10.33 35.50 25.48
N LEU A 271 9.47 35.24 26.46
CA LEU A 271 8.60 34.09 26.51
C LEU A 271 7.15 34.57 26.51
N ALA A 272 6.41 34.20 25.47
CA ALA A 272 5.00 34.52 25.34
C ALA A 272 4.16 33.25 25.12
N PRO A 273 2.90 33.20 25.58
CA PRO A 273 1.97 32.18 25.14
C PRO A 273 1.70 32.38 23.63
N ASP A 274 1.70 31.29 22.86
CA ASP A 274 1.44 31.31 21.41
C ASP A 274 -0.05 31.38 21.03
N GLY A 275 -0.96 31.40 22.03
CA GLY A 275 -2.40 31.48 21.83
C GLY A 275 -3.10 30.12 21.63
N TYR A 276 -2.35 29.02 21.52
CA TYR A 276 -2.87 27.66 21.34
C TYR A 276 -2.43 26.69 22.46
N GLY A 277 -1.81 27.22 23.52
CA GLY A 277 -1.39 26.46 24.69
C GLY A 277 0.08 26.08 24.72
N GLY A 278 0.89 26.56 23.77
CA GLY A 278 2.35 26.45 23.76
C GLY A 278 3.05 27.77 24.08
N GLN A 279 4.34 27.85 23.75
CA GLN A 279 5.22 28.98 24.08
C GLN A 279 5.93 29.48 22.83
N ASP A 280 5.70 30.75 22.46
CA ASP A 280 6.51 31.46 21.50
C ASP A 280 7.76 32.00 22.23
N ILE A 281 8.93 31.55 21.78
CA ILE A 281 10.23 31.89 22.36
C ILE A 281 11.01 32.66 21.31
N ALA A 282 11.34 33.91 21.64
CA ALA A 282 12.12 34.76 20.75
C ALA A 282 13.25 35.47 21.49
N LEU A 283 14.43 35.51 20.88
CA LEU A 283 15.52 36.37 21.32
C LEU A 283 15.41 37.70 20.58
N HIS A 284 15.06 38.76 21.30
CA HIS A 284 15.02 40.11 20.76
C HIS A 284 16.39 40.77 20.86
N LEU A 285 16.92 41.16 19.70
CA LEU A 285 18.20 41.87 19.56
C LEU A 285 17.91 43.28 19.05
N ASP A 286 18.43 44.30 19.74
CA ASP A 286 18.37 45.70 19.27
C ASP A 286 19.63 45.97 18.42
N LEU A 287 19.45 46.04 17.10
CA LEU A 287 20.54 46.26 16.15
C LEU A 287 20.62 47.73 15.69
N GLY A 288 20.20 48.66 16.54
CA GLY A 288 20.35 50.10 16.33
C GLY A 288 19.69 50.55 15.01
N PRO A 289 20.46 50.98 13.98
CA PRO A 289 19.90 51.42 12.69
C PRO A 289 19.07 50.35 11.97
N LEU A 290 19.30 49.07 12.24
CA LEU A 290 18.55 47.96 11.63
C LEU A 290 17.26 47.62 12.37
N GLY A 291 16.98 48.32 13.48
CA GLY A 291 15.82 48.08 14.31
C GLY A 291 15.95 46.83 15.19
N ARG A 292 14.85 46.47 15.85
CA ARG A 292 14.78 45.28 16.70
C ARG A 292 14.50 44.04 15.85
N ARG A 293 15.32 43.01 16.00
CA ARG A 293 15.14 41.68 15.39
C ARG A 293 14.55 40.71 16.40
N ALA A 294 13.58 39.91 15.97
CA ALA A 294 12.98 38.86 16.79
C ALA A 294 13.41 37.50 16.25
N VAL A 295 14.47 36.94 16.83
CA VAL A 295 15.03 35.64 16.42
C VAL A 295 14.12 34.53 16.96
N PRO A 296 13.46 33.75 16.10
CA PRO A 296 12.57 32.67 16.52
C PRO A 296 13.38 31.49 17.06
N LEU A 297 13.01 31.00 18.24
CA LEU A 297 13.68 29.86 18.89
C LEU A 297 12.70 28.71 19.11
N ASP A 298 13.21 27.48 19.11
CA ASP A 298 12.46 26.33 19.60
C ASP A 298 12.34 26.37 21.14
N ARG A 299 11.62 25.39 21.68
CA ARG A 299 11.48 25.21 23.14
C ARG A 299 12.81 25.12 23.88
N HIS A 300 13.88 24.71 23.21
CA HIS A 300 15.23 24.54 23.78
C HIS A 300 16.10 25.80 23.67
N GLY A 301 15.59 26.90 23.09
CA GLY A 301 16.36 28.12 22.85
C GLY A 301 17.30 28.03 21.63
N ARG A 302 16.99 27.15 20.68
CA ARG A 302 17.77 26.92 19.46
C ARG A 302 17.09 27.54 18.25
N LEU A 303 17.87 28.11 17.36
CA LEU A 303 17.46 28.59 16.05
C LEU A 303 17.61 27.48 15.01
N LEU A 304 16.59 27.26 14.18
CA LEU A 304 16.70 26.38 13.01
C LEU A 304 17.52 27.08 11.94
N VAL A 305 18.69 26.54 11.60
CA VAL A 305 19.66 27.20 10.72
C VAL A 305 19.21 27.10 9.26
N ASP A 306 18.98 28.26 8.66
CA ASP A 306 18.53 28.42 7.27
C ASP A 306 19.72 28.64 6.33
N TYR A 307 20.51 27.59 6.11
CA TYR A 307 21.75 27.64 5.32
C TYR A 307 21.55 28.32 3.96
N ARG A 308 22.43 29.28 3.65
CA ARG A 308 22.41 30.11 2.44
C ARG A 308 23.05 29.45 1.22
N GLY A 309 23.77 28.34 1.43
CA GLY A 309 24.46 27.60 0.40
C GLY A 309 25.33 26.49 0.99
N LYS A 310 26.21 25.92 0.15
CA LYS A 310 27.21 24.93 0.56
C LYS A 310 28.35 25.60 1.35
N ALA A 311 29.36 24.84 1.74
CA ALA A 311 30.55 25.39 2.39
C ALA A 311 31.17 26.54 1.56
N ARG A 312 31.70 27.55 2.24
CA ARG A 312 32.29 28.78 1.70
C ARG A 312 31.30 29.66 0.92
N THR A 313 30.07 29.77 1.42
CA THR A 313 29.05 30.68 0.86
C THR A 313 29.38 32.16 1.12
N TYR A 314 29.99 32.47 2.27
CA TYR A 314 30.44 33.83 2.61
C TYR A 314 31.85 34.08 2.08
N PRO A 315 32.33 35.34 2.03
CA PRO A 315 33.73 35.62 1.72
C PRO A 315 34.66 35.09 2.80
N TYR A 316 35.67 34.32 2.38
CA TYR A 316 36.75 33.82 3.22
C TYR A 316 38.03 34.60 2.91
N VAL A 317 38.65 35.16 3.95
CA VAL A 317 39.91 35.89 3.86
C VAL A 317 40.93 35.20 4.76
N SER A 318 42.09 34.79 4.22
CA SER A 318 43.13 34.14 5.02
C SER A 318 43.63 35.08 6.12
N ALA A 319 43.75 34.58 7.35
CA ALA A 319 44.24 35.37 8.49
C ALA A 319 45.66 35.94 8.23
N SER A 320 46.50 35.24 7.47
CA SER A 320 47.82 35.76 7.10
C SER A 320 47.78 36.92 6.10
N ASP A 321 46.78 36.97 5.21
CA ASP A 321 46.58 38.11 4.30
C ASP A 321 46.18 39.37 5.08
N VAL A 322 45.33 39.19 6.10
CA VAL A 322 44.92 40.28 7.00
C VAL A 322 46.13 40.80 7.78
N MET A 323 46.90 39.91 8.42
CA MET A 323 48.08 40.30 9.21
C MET A 323 49.15 41.03 8.36
N ALA A 324 49.35 40.58 7.12
CA ALA A 324 50.31 41.15 6.20
C ALA A 324 49.82 42.42 5.47
N GLY A 325 48.57 42.86 5.70
CA GLY A 325 48.04 44.08 5.08
C GLY A 325 47.72 43.94 3.58
N ARG A 326 47.46 42.71 3.11
CA ARG A 326 47.25 42.37 1.69
C ARG A 326 45.87 41.80 1.39
N ALA A 327 44.97 41.82 2.38
CA ALA A 327 43.58 41.46 2.19
C ALA A 327 42.82 42.55 1.42
N ASP A 328 41.85 42.15 0.61
CA ASP A 328 40.93 43.08 -0.04
C ASP A 328 40.04 43.75 1.03
N ALA A 329 40.17 45.07 1.17
CA ALA A 329 39.46 45.83 2.18
C ALA A 329 37.94 45.80 1.97
N ASP A 330 37.46 45.64 0.73
CA ASP A 330 36.02 45.63 0.43
C ASP A 330 35.33 44.34 0.90
N LEU A 331 36.11 43.29 1.16
CA LEU A 331 35.62 42.04 1.77
C LEU A 331 35.45 42.13 3.29
N LEU A 332 36.02 43.14 3.96
CA LEU A 332 36.04 43.25 5.43
C LEU A 332 35.34 44.51 5.94
N ARG A 333 35.47 45.63 5.23
CA ARG A 333 34.97 46.94 5.65
C ARG A 333 33.46 46.91 5.88
N GLY A 334 33.03 47.36 7.07
CA GLY A 334 31.62 47.46 7.42
C GLY A 334 30.92 46.10 7.62
N ARG A 335 31.67 45.01 7.74
CA ARG A 335 31.12 43.66 7.96
C ARG A 335 31.32 43.16 9.37
N VAL A 336 30.44 42.26 9.79
CA VAL A 336 30.63 41.43 10.98
C VAL A 336 31.52 40.25 10.59
N VAL A 337 32.64 40.11 11.28
CA VAL A 337 33.66 39.12 10.96
C VAL A 337 33.66 38.01 12.01
N PHE A 338 33.78 36.77 11.56
CA PHE A 338 34.09 35.64 12.44
C PHE A 338 35.47 35.09 12.11
N VAL A 339 36.30 34.92 13.13
CA VAL A 339 37.62 34.30 13.01
C VAL A 339 37.50 32.85 13.45
N GLY A 340 37.79 31.92 12.54
CA GLY A 340 37.72 30.48 12.79
C GLY A 340 38.64 29.72 11.85
N THR A 341 38.55 28.39 11.84
CA THR A 341 39.49 27.54 11.10
C THR A 341 38.79 26.63 10.07
N SER A 342 39.34 26.57 8.86
CA SER A 342 39.05 25.52 7.87
C SER A 342 40.20 24.52 7.71
N ALA A 343 41.32 24.70 8.43
CA ALA A 343 42.44 23.77 8.41
C ALA A 343 42.03 22.40 8.96
N ARG A 344 42.37 21.33 8.23
CA ARG A 344 41.89 19.96 8.53
C ARG A 344 42.40 19.43 9.87
N GLY A 345 43.62 19.81 10.24
CA GLY A 345 44.28 19.37 11.47
C GLY A 345 43.75 20.02 12.75
N LEU A 346 42.84 21.00 12.65
CA LEU A 346 42.24 21.69 13.80
C LEU A 346 40.81 21.20 14.12
N GLU A 347 40.33 20.17 13.39
CA GLU A 347 39.12 19.39 13.65
C GLU A 347 37.78 20.17 13.81
N ASP A 348 37.68 21.42 13.35
CA ASP A 348 36.41 22.18 13.36
C ASP A 348 35.60 22.03 12.06
N VAL A 349 35.48 20.79 11.58
CA VAL A 349 34.66 20.47 10.39
C VAL A 349 33.33 19.87 10.84
N ARG A 350 32.23 20.39 10.30
CA ARG A 350 30.86 20.00 10.62
C ARG A 350 30.11 19.51 9.38
N ALA A 351 29.22 18.55 9.58
CA ALA A 351 28.23 18.18 8.57
C ALA A 351 26.99 19.08 8.70
N THR A 352 26.52 19.60 7.57
CA THR A 352 25.29 20.39 7.45
C THR A 352 24.33 19.68 6.49
N PRO A 353 23.04 20.05 6.45
CA PRO A 353 22.09 19.49 5.49
C PRO A 353 22.48 19.66 4.02
N LEU A 354 23.35 20.64 3.69
CA LEU A 354 23.73 20.96 2.32
C LEU A 354 25.12 20.45 1.94
N ASP A 355 26.01 20.23 2.91
CA ASP A 355 27.39 19.79 2.68
C ASP A 355 27.94 19.00 3.87
N GLN A 356 28.70 17.94 3.61
CA GLN A 356 29.26 17.06 4.65
C GLN A 356 30.52 17.64 5.31
N SER A 357 31.18 18.61 4.68
CA SER A 357 32.44 19.19 5.15
C SER A 357 32.36 20.72 5.14
N THR A 358 31.78 21.29 6.18
CA THR A 358 31.62 22.75 6.36
C THR A 358 32.46 23.21 7.57
N PRO A 359 33.27 24.27 7.47
CA PRO A 359 33.94 24.86 8.63
C PRO A 359 32.92 25.29 9.70
N GLY A 360 33.16 24.99 10.98
CA GLY A 360 32.22 25.27 12.08
C GLY A 360 31.84 26.76 12.17
N VAL A 361 32.82 27.64 11.96
CA VAL A 361 32.65 29.10 11.88
C VAL A 361 31.58 29.55 10.86
N GLU A 362 31.30 28.76 9.83
CA GLU A 362 30.28 29.09 8.82
C GLU A 362 28.86 29.00 9.37
N VAL A 363 28.64 28.18 10.41
CA VAL A 363 27.38 28.15 11.16
C VAL A 363 27.17 29.50 11.85
N HIS A 364 28.23 30.08 12.44
CA HIS A 364 28.16 31.39 13.06
C HIS A 364 27.90 32.52 12.08
N ALA A 365 28.56 32.48 10.92
CA ALA A 365 28.33 33.41 9.82
C ALA A 365 26.88 33.31 9.31
N THR A 366 26.34 32.10 9.18
CA THR A 366 24.95 31.86 8.76
C THR A 366 23.94 32.38 9.76
N VAL A 367 24.13 32.10 11.05
CA VAL A 367 23.25 32.64 12.10
C VAL A 367 23.28 34.17 12.10
N ALA A 368 24.47 34.78 11.96
CA ALA A 368 24.58 36.23 11.89
C ALA A 368 23.86 36.82 10.68
N ASP A 369 24.03 36.20 9.52
CA ASP A 369 23.36 36.57 8.27
C ASP A 369 21.83 36.51 8.40
N MET A 370 21.30 35.43 8.98
CA MET A 370 19.86 35.27 9.21
C MET A 370 19.28 36.39 10.08
N VAL A 371 20.01 36.80 11.11
CA VAL A 371 19.58 37.88 11.99
C VAL A 371 19.68 39.26 11.31
N LEU A 372 20.75 39.49 10.55
CA LEU A 372 20.96 40.75 9.83
C LEU A 372 19.93 40.95 8.70
N SER A 373 19.59 39.87 8.00
CA SER A 373 18.62 39.83 6.90
C SER A 373 17.15 39.71 7.34
N ASP A 374 16.89 39.45 8.63
CA ASP A 374 15.55 39.19 9.18
C ASP A 374 14.82 38.04 8.46
N SER A 375 15.58 37.08 7.94
CA SER A 375 15.08 35.95 7.14
C SER A 375 15.33 34.64 7.87
N TYR A 376 14.30 34.14 8.52
CA TYR A 376 14.34 32.93 9.34
C TYR A 376 13.47 31.82 8.75
N LEU A 377 14.00 30.60 8.75
CA LEU A 377 13.18 29.40 8.61
C LEU A 377 12.70 28.98 10.01
N ARG A 378 11.40 28.79 10.18
CA ARG A 378 10.80 28.47 11.48
C ARG A 378 10.18 27.09 11.43
N ARG A 379 10.26 26.37 12.55
CA ARG A 379 9.34 25.26 12.85
C ARG A 379 8.43 25.75 13.97
N PRO A 380 7.21 26.23 13.64
CA PRO A 380 6.27 26.69 14.65
C PRO A 380 6.05 25.62 15.71
N VAL A 381 5.84 26.04 16.95
CA VAL A 381 5.45 25.10 18.01
C VAL A 381 4.16 24.40 17.60
N ASP A 382 3.21 25.10 16.97
CA ASP A 382 1.95 24.52 16.49
C ASP A 382 2.07 23.63 15.25
N ALA A 383 3.26 23.50 14.65
CA ALA A 383 3.45 22.61 13.52
C ALA A 383 3.02 21.17 13.86
N TRP A 384 3.24 20.74 15.10
CA TRP A 384 2.84 19.40 15.54
C TRP A 384 1.31 19.22 15.54
N TYR A 385 0.54 20.22 16.00
CA TYR A 385 -0.93 20.16 15.98
C TYR A 385 -1.46 20.14 14.55
N LEU A 386 -0.89 20.97 13.68
CA LEU A 386 -1.27 21.02 12.27
C LEU A 386 -0.94 19.70 11.56
N GLU A 387 0.23 19.13 11.82
CA GLU A 387 0.63 17.79 11.34
C GLU A 387 -0.36 16.71 11.81
N LEU A 388 -0.81 16.78 13.07
CA LEU A 388 -1.80 15.87 13.63
C LEU A 388 -3.19 16.04 12.96
N VAL A 389 -3.63 17.27 12.72
CA VAL A 389 -4.89 17.55 11.99
C VAL A 389 -4.81 17.01 10.57
N LEU A 390 -3.71 17.26 9.86
CA LEU A 390 -3.48 16.72 8.53
C LEU A 390 -3.47 15.18 8.54
N LEU A 391 -2.80 14.56 9.51
CA LEU A 391 -2.81 13.11 9.69
C LEU A 391 -4.24 12.60 9.84
N ALA A 392 -5.04 13.20 10.72
CA ALA A 392 -6.42 12.78 10.95
C ALA A 392 -7.28 12.96 9.68
N VAL A 393 -7.17 14.11 9.00
CA VAL A 393 -7.91 14.40 7.77
C VAL A 393 -7.57 13.41 6.67
N PHE A 394 -6.30 13.14 6.40
CA PHE A 394 -5.88 12.25 5.32
C PHE A 394 -6.12 10.77 5.67
N GLY A 395 -5.90 10.36 6.93
CA GLY A 395 -6.18 9.00 7.41
C GLY A 395 -7.67 8.64 7.41
N LEU A 396 -8.53 9.54 7.90
CA LEU A 396 -9.99 9.38 7.81
C LEU A 396 -10.47 9.50 6.37
N GLY A 397 -9.92 10.45 5.61
CA GLY A 397 -10.25 10.70 4.21
C GLY A 397 -10.04 9.45 3.36
N ILE A 398 -8.86 8.81 3.44
CA ILE A 398 -8.58 7.59 2.67
C ILE A 398 -9.42 6.39 3.13
N THR A 399 -9.69 6.29 4.43
CA THR A 399 -10.56 5.24 4.98
C THR A 399 -11.97 5.36 4.40
N LEU A 400 -12.55 6.56 4.39
CA LEU A 400 -13.86 6.82 3.79
C LEU A 400 -13.83 6.65 2.26
N GLN A 401 -12.76 7.09 1.60
CA GLN A 401 -12.65 7.00 0.16
C GLN A 401 -12.60 5.54 -0.33
N LEU A 402 -11.78 4.69 0.29
CA LEU A 402 -11.68 3.27 -0.06
C LEU A 402 -12.99 2.51 0.20
N VAL A 403 -13.83 3.04 1.10
CA VAL A 403 -15.17 2.55 1.34
C VAL A 403 -16.09 2.80 0.13
N PHE A 404 -15.97 3.92 -0.57
CA PHE A 404 -16.94 4.28 -1.62
C PHE A 404 -16.41 4.15 -3.06
N THR A 405 -15.11 3.92 -3.26
CA THR A 405 -14.50 3.96 -4.60
C THR A 405 -13.97 2.61 -5.09
N ARG A 406 -13.83 2.50 -6.43
CA ARG A 406 -13.15 1.37 -7.09
C ARG A 406 -11.64 1.46 -6.85
N SER A 407 -10.97 0.31 -6.74
CA SER A 407 -9.56 0.21 -6.29
C SER A 407 -8.57 1.07 -7.11
N LEU A 408 -8.72 1.11 -8.44
CA LEU A 408 -7.87 1.92 -9.34
C LEU A 408 -7.93 3.43 -9.02
N TRP A 409 -9.14 3.97 -8.90
CA TRP A 409 -9.35 5.40 -8.58
C TRP A 409 -8.91 5.72 -7.16
N ALA A 410 -9.04 4.77 -6.23
CA ALA A 410 -8.52 4.92 -4.88
C ALA A 410 -7.00 5.05 -4.84
N GLY A 411 -6.29 4.28 -5.67
CA GLY A 411 -4.84 4.40 -5.83
C GLY A 411 -4.40 5.75 -6.39
N LEU A 412 -5.02 6.19 -7.50
CA LEU A 412 -4.67 7.47 -8.15
C LEU A 412 -4.89 8.68 -7.23
N LEU A 413 -6.02 8.71 -6.53
CA LEU A 413 -6.34 9.79 -5.59
C LEU A 413 -5.41 9.76 -4.36
N SER A 414 -5.02 8.58 -3.86
CA SER A 414 -4.01 8.47 -2.79
C SER A 414 -2.65 9.01 -3.24
N LEU A 415 -2.21 8.69 -4.46
CA LEU A 415 -0.96 9.20 -5.00
C LEU A 415 -1.02 10.73 -5.18
N ALA A 416 -2.13 11.25 -5.70
CA ALA A 416 -2.34 12.70 -5.82
C ALA A 416 -2.34 13.40 -4.46
N ALA A 417 -2.99 12.81 -3.44
CA ALA A 417 -3.00 13.30 -2.07
C ALA A 417 -1.59 13.31 -1.46
N GLY A 418 -0.81 12.23 -1.65
CA GLY A 418 0.58 12.15 -1.20
C GLY A 418 1.48 13.19 -1.87
N ALA A 419 1.34 13.36 -3.19
CA ALA A 419 2.04 14.40 -3.93
C ALA A 419 1.64 15.80 -3.47
N GLY A 420 0.35 16.02 -3.16
CA GLY A 420 -0.17 17.26 -2.61
C GLY A 420 0.39 17.59 -1.23
N LEU A 421 0.50 16.61 -0.34
CA LEU A 421 1.15 16.77 0.98
C LEU A 421 2.63 17.16 0.83
N TRP A 422 3.36 16.49 -0.06
CA TRP A 422 4.75 16.81 -0.34
C TRP A 422 4.92 18.22 -0.92
N ALA A 423 4.12 18.55 -1.94
CA ALA A 423 4.13 19.86 -2.56
C ALA A 423 3.71 20.97 -1.60
N GLY A 424 2.73 20.70 -0.71
CA GLY A 424 2.27 21.64 0.32
C GLY A 424 3.36 21.92 1.36
N SER A 425 4.08 20.90 1.82
CA SER A 425 5.22 21.07 2.73
C SER A 425 6.34 21.90 2.09
N ARG A 426 6.68 21.59 0.82
CA ARG A 426 7.64 22.39 0.03
C ARG A 426 7.19 23.84 -0.10
N TRP A 427 5.93 24.07 -0.48
CA TRP A 427 5.37 25.41 -0.65
C TRP A 427 5.37 26.20 0.66
N ALA A 428 5.03 25.58 1.79
CA ALA A 428 5.10 26.21 3.10
C ALA A 428 6.54 26.62 3.47
N MET A 429 7.52 25.77 3.14
CA MET A 429 8.93 26.06 3.39
C MET A 429 9.46 27.21 2.52
N GLU A 430 9.07 27.25 1.25
CA GLU A 430 9.49 28.27 0.28
C GLU A 430 8.79 29.62 0.50
N SER A 431 7.46 29.59 0.65
CA SER A 431 6.62 30.80 0.65
C SER A 431 6.35 31.34 2.05
N LEU A 432 6.07 30.45 3.02
CA LEU A 432 5.73 30.83 4.39
C LEU A 432 6.94 30.80 5.33
N ARG A 433 8.11 30.32 4.86
CA ARG A 433 9.31 30.11 5.67
C ARG A 433 9.06 29.22 6.89
N ILE A 434 8.16 28.25 6.73
CA ILE A 434 7.78 27.31 7.79
C ILE A 434 8.05 25.88 7.32
N TYR A 435 8.73 25.09 8.14
CA TYR A 435 8.82 23.65 7.94
C TYR A 435 7.65 22.94 8.61
N LEU A 436 6.86 22.21 7.80
CA LEU A 436 5.78 21.34 8.24
C LEU A 436 6.05 19.93 7.71
N SER A 437 6.16 18.94 8.59
CA SER A 437 6.50 17.58 8.18
C SER A 437 5.33 16.92 7.44
N PRO A 438 5.54 16.41 6.19
CA PRO A 438 4.53 15.60 5.52
C PRO A 438 4.56 14.14 6.00
N LEU A 439 5.52 13.74 6.85
CA LEU A 439 5.80 12.34 7.16
C LEU A 439 4.62 11.61 7.80
N SER A 440 4.08 12.14 8.90
CA SER A 440 3.01 11.44 9.63
C SER A 440 1.70 11.35 8.83
N PRO A 441 1.25 12.40 8.12
CA PRO A 441 0.14 12.28 7.17
C PRO A 441 0.39 11.27 6.04
N LEU A 442 1.61 11.22 5.48
CA LEU A 442 1.97 10.25 4.45
C LEU A 442 1.96 8.80 4.98
N LEU A 443 2.43 8.57 6.21
CA LEU A 443 2.38 7.25 6.85
C LEU A 443 0.94 6.80 7.10
N ALA A 444 0.05 7.69 7.56
CA ALA A 444 -1.37 7.37 7.71
C ALA A 444 -2.00 7.06 6.35
N LEU A 445 -1.75 7.88 5.34
CA LEU A 445 -2.28 7.69 3.99
C LEU A 445 -1.83 6.34 3.38
N GLY A 446 -0.51 6.08 3.38
CA GLY A 446 0.08 4.86 2.82
C GLY A 446 -0.25 3.60 3.62
N GLY A 447 -0.24 3.69 4.96
CA GLY A 447 -0.60 2.59 5.85
C GLY A 447 -2.07 2.18 5.70
N CYS A 448 -2.99 3.16 5.74
CA CYS A 448 -4.40 2.90 5.50
C CYS A 448 -4.64 2.36 4.09
N PHE A 449 -4.02 2.96 3.07
CA PHE A 449 -4.16 2.48 1.68
C PHE A 449 -3.74 1.01 1.53
N THR A 450 -2.56 0.66 2.07
CA THR A 450 -2.01 -0.69 1.96
C THR A 450 -2.87 -1.71 2.69
N LEU A 451 -3.16 -1.48 3.98
CA LEU A 451 -3.91 -2.43 4.80
C LEU A 451 -5.35 -2.60 4.29
N LEU A 452 -6.05 -1.50 3.99
CA LEU A 452 -7.45 -1.56 3.58
C LEU A 452 -7.62 -2.17 2.19
N THR A 453 -6.70 -1.90 1.26
CA THR A 453 -6.71 -2.53 -0.06
C THR A 453 -6.46 -4.03 0.07
N PHE A 454 -5.51 -4.45 0.93
CA PHE A 454 -5.24 -5.86 1.21
C PHE A 454 -6.46 -6.57 1.83
N LEU A 455 -7.07 -5.98 2.87
CA LEU A 455 -8.27 -6.55 3.49
C LEU A 455 -9.45 -6.63 2.52
N LYS A 456 -9.65 -5.61 1.70
CA LYS A 456 -10.69 -5.61 0.66
C LYS A 456 -10.45 -6.73 -0.36
N PHE A 457 -9.21 -6.91 -0.79
CA PHE A 457 -8.81 -7.98 -1.70
C PHE A 457 -9.10 -9.37 -1.10
N LEU A 458 -8.67 -9.64 0.14
CA LEU A 458 -8.94 -10.91 0.81
C LEU A 458 -10.45 -11.22 0.94
N LEU A 459 -11.24 -10.20 1.27
CA LEU A 459 -12.69 -10.33 1.41
C LEU A 459 -13.37 -10.61 0.05
N GLU A 460 -12.95 -9.94 -1.02
CA GLU A 460 -13.47 -10.15 -2.38
C GLU A 460 -13.07 -11.53 -2.92
N GLU A 461 -11.84 -11.99 -2.65
CA GLU A 461 -11.33 -13.27 -3.13
C GLU A 461 -12.02 -14.46 -2.46
N HIS A 462 -12.27 -14.39 -1.15
CA HIS A 462 -13.04 -15.41 -0.43
C HIS A 462 -14.46 -15.59 -1.01
N GLN A 463 -15.12 -14.51 -1.45
CA GLN A 463 -16.42 -14.64 -2.09
C GLN A 463 -16.35 -15.37 -3.43
N LYS A 464 -15.36 -15.03 -4.26
CA LYS A 464 -15.18 -15.70 -5.56
C LYS A 464 -14.93 -17.20 -5.36
N ARG A 465 -14.07 -17.57 -4.40
CA ARG A 465 -13.80 -18.98 -4.09
C ARG A 465 -15.03 -19.72 -3.54
N PHE A 466 -15.82 -19.08 -2.68
CA PHE A 466 -17.05 -19.67 -2.15
C PHE A 466 -18.07 -19.96 -3.26
N ILE A 467 -18.30 -18.99 -4.16
CA ILE A 467 -19.20 -19.17 -5.32
C ILE A 467 -18.69 -20.31 -6.21
N LYS A 468 -17.40 -20.29 -6.58
CA LYS A 468 -16.80 -21.34 -7.41
C LYS A 468 -16.96 -22.73 -6.78
N SER A 469 -16.67 -22.86 -5.49
CA SER A 469 -16.83 -24.11 -4.73
C SER A 469 -18.28 -24.62 -4.68
N ALA A 470 -19.27 -23.73 -4.56
CA ALA A 470 -20.67 -24.13 -4.44
C ALA A 470 -21.24 -24.67 -5.77
N PHE A 471 -20.82 -24.12 -6.91
CA PHE A 471 -21.34 -24.52 -8.23
C PHE A 471 -20.54 -25.63 -8.92
N SER A 472 -19.28 -25.88 -8.54
CA SER A 472 -18.46 -26.97 -9.10
C SER A 472 -18.98 -28.39 -8.84
N GLN A 473 -19.93 -28.56 -7.91
CA GLN A 473 -20.55 -29.86 -7.64
C GLN A 473 -21.71 -30.18 -8.61
N TYR A 474 -22.23 -29.19 -9.33
CA TYR A 474 -23.44 -29.33 -10.16
C TYR A 474 -23.22 -28.98 -11.63
N LEU A 475 -22.12 -28.30 -11.97
CA LEU A 475 -21.85 -27.79 -13.32
C LEU A 475 -20.39 -28.09 -13.71
N SER A 476 -20.15 -28.31 -15.01
CA SER A 476 -18.79 -28.50 -15.53
C SER A 476 -17.93 -27.27 -15.27
N SER A 477 -16.61 -27.45 -15.15
CA SER A 477 -15.66 -26.37 -14.83
C SER A 477 -15.79 -25.15 -15.75
N LYS A 478 -16.01 -25.39 -17.06
CA LYS A 478 -16.25 -24.35 -18.06
C LYS A 478 -17.52 -23.53 -17.78
N VAL A 479 -18.58 -24.16 -17.29
CA VAL A 479 -19.84 -23.47 -16.96
C VAL A 479 -19.70 -22.66 -15.66
N VAL A 480 -18.98 -23.19 -14.67
CA VAL A 480 -18.72 -22.46 -13.42
C VAL A 480 -17.85 -21.22 -13.65
N ASP A 481 -16.80 -21.34 -14.47
CA ASP A 481 -15.93 -20.21 -14.77
C ASP A 481 -16.69 -19.10 -15.51
N GLU A 482 -17.53 -19.46 -16.48
CA GLU A 482 -18.39 -18.52 -17.22
C GLU A 482 -19.45 -17.85 -16.32
N ILE A 483 -20.00 -18.57 -15.34
CA ILE A 483 -20.96 -18.01 -14.34
C ILE A 483 -20.27 -17.03 -13.40
N VAL A 484 -19.04 -17.32 -12.97
CA VAL A 484 -18.25 -16.42 -12.12
C VAL A 484 -17.87 -15.15 -12.88
N GLU A 485 -17.62 -15.25 -14.19
CA GLU A 485 -17.33 -14.10 -15.05
C GLU A 485 -18.59 -13.30 -15.40
N ASN A 486 -19.73 -13.95 -15.63
CA ASN A 486 -20.97 -13.32 -16.08
C ASN A 486 -22.20 -13.74 -15.23
N PRO A 487 -22.35 -13.24 -13.98
CA PRO A 487 -23.43 -13.64 -13.08
C PRO A 487 -24.84 -13.33 -13.62
N ASP A 488 -24.95 -12.30 -14.46
CA ASP A 488 -26.23 -11.81 -14.99
C ASP A 488 -26.86 -12.76 -16.03
N LYS A 489 -26.11 -13.74 -16.57
CA LYS A 489 -26.67 -14.78 -17.45
C LYS A 489 -27.59 -15.75 -16.68
N LEU A 490 -27.49 -15.81 -15.36
CA LEU A 490 -28.39 -16.60 -14.49
C LEU A 490 -29.63 -15.77 -14.08
N THR A 491 -30.45 -15.37 -15.04
CA THR A 491 -31.69 -14.63 -14.73
C THR A 491 -32.74 -15.53 -14.06
N LEU A 492 -33.35 -15.04 -12.98
CA LEU A 492 -34.48 -15.69 -12.27
C LEU A 492 -35.72 -15.88 -13.14
N THR A 493 -35.83 -15.18 -14.28
CA THR A 493 -37.01 -15.21 -15.14
C THR A 493 -37.07 -16.40 -16.09
N GLY A 494 -35.96 -17.15 -16.21
CA GLY A 494 -35.79 -18.23 -17.18
C GLY A 494 -35.82 -17.76 -18.64
N GLU A 495 -35.19 -18.51 -19.52
CA GLU A 495 -35.18 -18.27 -20.97
C GLU A 495 -35.82 -19.44 -21.71
N GLU A 496 -36.45 -19.16 -22.87
CA GLU A 496 -36.90 -20.22 -23.78
C GLU A 496 -35.72 -20.65 -24.64
N LYS A 497 -35.35 -21.92 -24.54
CA LYS A 497 -34.19 -22.47 -25.22
C LYS A 497 -34.49 -23.85 -25.78
N GLU A 498 -33.96 -24.11 -26.96
CA GLU A 498 -34.03 -25.42 -27.57
C GLU A 498 -32.91 -26.29 -26.99
N VAL A 499 -33.28 -27.41 -26.39
CA VAL A 499 -32.34 -28.30 -25.68
C VAL A 499 -32.53 -29.74 -26.14
N THR A 500 -31.52 -30.58 -25.89
CA THR A 500 -31.69 -32.04 -25.91
C THR A 500 -31.75 -32.53 -24.48
N ILE A 501 -32.75 -33.34 -24.18
CA ILE A 501 -33.06 -33.85 -22.84
C ILE A 501 -32.77 -35.35 -22.84
N LEU A 502 -32.19 -35.84 -21.75
CA LEU A 502 -31.98 -37.24 -21.46
C LEU A 502 -32.66 -37.58 -20.14
N PHE A 503 -33.46 -38.63 -20.16
CA PHE A 503 -33.89 -39.36 -18.96
C PHE A 503 -33.32 -40.76 -19.02
N SER A 504 -32.73 -41.22 -17.92
CA SER A 504 -32.28 -42.60 -17.75
C SER A 504 -32.88 -43.16 -16.47
N ASP A 505 -33.32 -44.42 -16.47
CA ASP A 505 -33.80 -45.12 -15.28
C ASP A 505 -33.29 -46.56 -15.23
N VAL A 506 -33.04 -47.10 -14.03
CA VAL A 506 -32.52 -48.46 -13.87
C VAL A 506 -33.69 -49.45 -13.79
N ARG A 507 -33.72 -50.40 -14.72
CA ARG A 507 -34.82 -51.37 -14.85
C ARG A 507 -34.91 -52.27 -13.64
N GLY A 508 -36.04 -52.21 -12.94
CA GLY A 508 -36.32 -53.10 -11.82
C GLY A 508 -35.49 -52.80 -10.56
N PHE A 509 -34.93 -51.59 -10.45
CA PHE A 509 -34.08 -51.19 -9.34
C PHE A 509 -34.74 -51.39 -7.99
N THR A 510 -36.02 -51.02 -7.83
CA THR A 510 -36.76 -51.20 -6.57
C THR A 510 -36.70 -52.65 -6.09
N THR A 511 -37.01 -53.61 -6.96
CA THR A 511 -36.99 -55.05 -6.63
C THR A 511 -35.58 -55.57 -6.35
N MET A 512 -34.56 -55.00 -6.98
CA MET A 512 -33.16 -55.35 -6.71
C MET A 512 -32.69 -54.76 -5.36
N SER A 513 -33.05 -53.52 -5.07
CA SER A 513 -32.68 -52.80 -3.85
C SER A 513 -33.25 -53.42 -2.57
N GLU A 514 -34.42 -54.06 -2.65
CA GLU A 514 -35.03 -54.81 -1.54
C GLU A 514 -34.16 -55.99 -1.07
N LYS A 515 -33.24 -56.49 -1.91
CA LYS A 515 -32.34 -57.60 -1.59
C LYS A 515 -31.00 -57.14 -1.00
N LEU A 516 -30.76 -55.84 -0.96
CA LEU A 516 -29.50 -55.24 -0.50
C LEU A 516 -29.70 -54.53 0.85
N SER A 517 -28.64 -54.42 1.64
CA SER A 517 -28.65 -53.54 2.81
C SER A 517 -28.67 -52.06 2.38
N PRO A 518 -29.16 -51.13 3.23
CA PRO A 518 -29.15 -49.71 2.92
C PRO A 518 -27.77 -49.16 2.54
N THR A 519 -26.70 -49.66 3.17
CA THR A 519 -25.33 -49.30 2.84
C THR A 519 -24.93 -49.77 1.45
N GLU A 520 -25.26 -51.01 1.09
CA GLU A 520 -24.98 -51.57 -0.23
C GLU A 520 -25.76 -50.88 -1.35
N VAL A 521 -27.00 -50.45 -1.08
CA VAL A 521 -27.79 -49.64 -2.02
C VAL A 521 -27.11 -48.30 -2.30
N VAL A 522 -26.61 -47.61 -1.26
CA VAL A 522 -25.88 -46.34 -1.43
C VAL A 522 -24.56 -46.55 -2.18
N GLU A 523 -23.81 -47.61 -1.86
CA GLU A 523 -22.59 -47.96 -2.59
C GLU A 523 -22.86 -48.26 -4.07
N LEU A 524 -23.92 -49.02 -4.37
CA LEU A 524 -24.32 -49.36 -5.73
C LEU A 524 -24.74 -48.10 -6.50
N LEU A 525 -25.59 -47.26 -5.91
CA LEU A 525 -26.00 -45.98 -6.51
C LEU A 525 -24.79 -45.08 -6.77
N HIS A 526 -23.87 -44.95 -5.81
CA HIS A 526 -22.68 -44.14 -6.01
C HIS A 526 -21.78 -44.72 -7.12
N ALA A 527 -21.60 -46.04 -7.17
CA ALA A 527 -20.82 -46.72 -8.21
C ALA A 527 -21.44 -46.63 -9.61
N TYR A 528 -22.77 -46.57 -9.71
CA TYR A 528 -23.50 -46.37 -10.96
C TYR A 528 -23.56 -44.89 -11.37
N LEU A 529 -24.08 -44.00 -10.51
CA LEU A 529 -24.34 -42.61 -10.85
C LEU A 529 -23.07 -41.80 -11.12
N THR A 530 -21.95 -42.11 -10.46
CA THR A 530 -20.67 -41.37 -10.63
C THR A 530 -20.13 -41.43 -12.07
N PRO A 531 -19.86 -42.61 -12.66
CA PRO A 531 -19.39 -42.69 -14.04
C PRO A 531 -20.42 -42.19 -15.06
N MET A 532 -21.73 -42.43 -14.85
CA MET A 532 -22.78 -41.92 -15.73
C MET A 532 -22.81 -40.38 -15.76
N THR A 533 -22.70 -39.74 -14.60
CA THR A 533 -22.62 -38.28 -14.49
C THR A 533 -21.36 -37.73 -15.16
N ARG A 534 -20.24 -38.46 -15.08
CA ARG A 534 -19.01 -38.08 -15.75
C ARG A 534 -19.16 -38.07 -17.27
N ILE A 535 -19.77 -39.09 -17.85
CA ILE A 535 -20.05 -39.16 -19.31
C ILE A 535 -20.92 -37.98 -19.76
N ILE A 536 -21.98 -37.69 -18.99
CA ILE A 536 -22.87 -36.55 -19.26
C ILE A 536 -22.09 -35.23 -19.22
N THR A 537 -21.27 -35.02 -18.19
CA THR A 537 -20.53 -33.75 -18.03
C THR A 537 -19.37 -33.59 -19.02
N ASP A 538 -18.64 -34.67 -19.33
CA ASP A 538 -17.53 -34.68 -20.31
C ASP A 538 -18.05 -34.44 -21.74
N SER A 539 -19.28 -34.86 -22.06
CA SER A 539 -19.97 -34.54 -23.32
C SER A 539 -20.56 -33.11 -23.38
N ALA A 540 -20.28 -32.28 -22.37
CA ALA A 540 -20.82 -30.92 -22.18
C ALA A 540 -22.34 -30.89 -21.88
N GLY A 541 -22.86 -31.94 -21.25
CA GLY A 541 -24.19 -31.97 -20.67
C GLY A 541 -24.23 -31.34 -19.28
N THR A 542 -25.40 -30.87 -18.91
CA THR A 542 -25.74 -30.33 -17.59
C THR A 542 -26.61 -31.36 -16.86
N LEU A 543 -26.15 -31.81 -15.70
CA LEU A 543 -26.95 -32.64 -14.81
C LEU A 543 -28.03 -31.76 -14.16
N ASP A 544 -29.30 -32.14 -14.29
CA ASP A 544 -30.40 -31.45 -13.62
C ASP A 544 -30.54 -31.99 -12.19
N LYS A 545 -30.92 -33.26 -12.07
CA LYS A 545 -31.11 -33.94 -10.78
C LYS A 545 -31.11 -35.46 -10.91
N PHE A 546 -30.93 -36.11 -9.77
CA PHE A 546 -31.23 -37.52 -9.57
C PHE A 546 -32.65 -37.67 -9.03
N ILE A 547 -33.40 -38.66 -9.54
CA ILE A 547 -34.74 -39.00 -9.07
C ILE A 547 -34.70 -40.47 -8.65
N GLY A 548 -34.19 -40.73 -7.44
CA GLY A 548 -33.86 -42.10 -7.02
C GLY A 548 -32.66 -42.64 -7.80
N ASP A 549 -32.88 -43.69 -8.59
CA ASP A 549 -31.92 -44.28 -9.53
C ASP A 549 -31.95 -43.65 -10.93
N ALA A 550 -32.94 -42.79 -11.20
CA ALA A 550 -33.05 -42.10 -12.47
C ALA A 550 -32.14 -40.85 -12.56
N ILE A 551 -31.63 -40.61 -13.77
CA ILE A 551 -30.81 -39.44 -14.11
C ILE A 551 -31.60 -38.57 -15.09
N MET A 552 -31.72 -37.28 -14.75
CA MET A 552 -32.19 -36.25 -15.68
C MET A 552 -31.03 -35.32 -16.05
N ALA A 553 -30.79 -35.19 -17.34
CA ALA A 553 -29.75 -34.31 -17.88
C ALA A 553 -30.20 -33.62 -19.16
N PHE A 554 -29.51 -32.54 -19.53
CA PHE A 554 -29.78 -31.82 -20.76
C PHE A 554 -28.52 -31.15 -21.33
N TRP A 555 -28.55 -30.86 -22.63
CA TRP A 555 -27.49 -30.12 -23.32
C TRP A 555 -28.05 -28.82 -23.90
N ASN A 556 -27.13 -27.88 -24.21
CA ASN A 556 -27.43 -26.55 -24.74
C ASN A 556 -28.02 -25.57 -23.72
N ALA A 557 -27.87 -25.80 -22.41
CA ALA A 557 -28.13 -24.79 -21.37
C ALA A 557 -27.25 -25.07 -20.12
N PRO A 558 -26.82 -24.06 -19.34
CA PRO A 558 -27.00 -22.61 -19.55
C PRO A 558 -26.21 -22.06 -20.74
N LEU A 559 -25.15 -22.74 -21.17
CA LEU A 559 -24.32 -22.31 -22.30
C LEU A 559 -24.77 -22.96 -23.60
N ASP A 560 -24.47 -22.28 -24.72
CA ASP A 560 -24.68 -22.85 -26.05
C ASP A 560 -23.69 -23.99 -26.29
N VAL A 561 -24.21 -25.14 -26.71
CA VAL A 561 -23.45 -26.33 -27.02
C VAL A 561 -23.72 -26.68 -28.49
N ALA A 562 -22.71 -26.48 -29.33
CA ALA A 562 -22.78 -26.88 -30.73
C ALA A 562 -23.00 -28.41 -30.83
N GLU A 563 -23.86 -28.81 -31.76
CA GLU A 563 -24.22 -30.21 -32.00
C GLU A 563 -24.72 -30.95 -30.75
N HIS A 564 -25.42 -30.24 -29.86
CA HIS A 564 -25.97 -30.80 -28.62
C HIS A 564 -26.83 -32.08 -28.80
N PRO A 565 -27.60 -32.31 -29.90
CA PRO A 565 -28.30 -33.58 -30.08
C PRO A 565 -27.36 -34.74 -30.37
N ARG A 566 -26.30 -34.51 -31.16
CA ARG A 566 -25.26 -35.51 -31.44
C ARG A 566 -24.57 -35.94 -30.14
N ARG A 567 -24.12 -34.96 -29.35
CA ARG A 567 -23.44 -35.19 -28.06
C ARG A 567 -24.30 -35.97 -27.07
N ALA A 568 -25.59 -35.68 -27.01
CA ALA A 568 -26.52 -36.42 -26.15
C ALA A 568 -26.69 -37.89 -26.59
N VAL A 569 -26.71 -38.15 -27.89
CA VAL A 569 -26.76 -39.52 -28.45
C VAL A 569 -25.45 -40.26 -28.16
N GLU A 570 -24.30 -39.63 -28.37
CA GLU A 570 -22.99 -40.20 -28.05
C GLU A 570 -22.88 -40.52 -26.55
N ALA A 571 -23.29 -39.60 -25.68
CA ALA A 571 -23.32 -39.81 -24.24
C ALA A 571 -24.23 -40.98 -23.85
N ALA A 572 -25.43 -41.08 -24.43
CA ALA A 572 -26.33 -42.20 -24.16
C ALA A 572 -25.70 -43.54 -24.56
N LEU A 573 -25.04 -43.63 -25.73
CA LEU A 573 -24.35 -44.84 -26.17
C LEU A 573 -23.17 -45.20 -25.25
N GLU A 574 -22.36 -44.20 -24.87
CA GLU A 574 -21.22 -44.38 -23.95
C GLU A 574 -21.67 -44.81 -22.55
N MET A 575 -22.83 -44.33 -22.08
CA MET A 575 -23.42 -44.79 -20.82
C MET A 575 -23.69 -46.30 -20.85
N PHE A 576 -24.17 -46.86 -21.97
CA PHE A 576 -24.40 -48.32 -22.08
C PHE A 576 -23.09 -49.11 -22.12
N GLU A 577 -22.07 -48.63 -22.82
CA GLU A 577 -20.74 -49.25 -22.86
C GLU A 577 -20.09 -49.28 -21.46
N GLU A 578 -20.23 -48.18 -20.72
CA GLU A 578 -19.74 -48.10 -19.35
C GLU A 578 -20.57 -48.97 -18.39
N LEU A 579 -21.89 -49.06 -18.58
CA LEU A 579 -22.74 -49.94 -17.77
C LEU A 579 -22.36 -51.42 -17.96
N GLU A 580 -22.07 -51.84 -19.19
CA GLU A 580 -21.59 -53.20 -19.48
C GLU A 580 -20.28 -53.51 -18.74
N ARG A 581 -19.35 -52.54 -18.72
CA ARG A 581 -18.10 -52.65 -17.96
C ARG A 581 -18.36 -52.75 -16.45
N LEU A 582 -19.28 -51.95 -15.91
CA LEU A 582 -19.64 -51.94 -14.49
C LEU A 582 -20.36 -53.24 -14.08
N ASN A 583 -21.19 -53.79 -14.96
CA ASN A 583 -21.94 -55.02 -14.72
C ASN A 583 -21.03 -56.23 -14.45
N THR A 584 -19.83 -56.28 -15.02
CA THR A 584 -18.84 -57.32 -14.66
C THR A 584 -18.53 -57.31 -13.16
N GLY A 585 -18.41 -56.12 -12.57
CA GLY A 585 -18.19 -55.93 -11.14
C GLY A 585 -19.46 -56.13 -10.31
N PHE A 586 -20.61 -55.65 -10.79
CA PHE A 586 -21.89 -55.82 -10.08
C PHE A 586 -22.33 -57.28 -10.02
N LEU A 587 -22.14 -58.04 -11.10
CA LEU A 587 -22.41 -59.47 -11.11
C LEU A 587 -21.54 -60.22 -10.10
N ALA A 588 -20.25 -59.88 -10.01
CA ALA A 588 -19.33 -60.50 -9.05
C ALA A 588 -19.63 -60.14 -7.58
N LYS A 589 -20.06 -58.89 -7.31
CA LYS A 589 -20.31 -58.39 -5.95
C LYS A 589 -21.72 -58.66 -5.43
N TYR A 590 -22.73 -58.48 -6.28
CA TYR A 590 -24.15 -58.50 -5.90
C TYR A 590 -24.96 -59.64 -6.54
N GLY A 591 -24.38 -60.36 -7.50
CA GLY A 591 -25.03 -61.52 -8.14
C GLY A 591 -26.10 -61.17 -9.16
N PHE A 592 -26.17 -59.91 -9.61
CA PHE A 592 -27.08 -59.47 -10.67
C PHE A 592 -26.43 -58.39 -11.55
N GLU A 593 -26.98 -58.20 -12.74
CA GLU A 593 -26.62 -57.14 -13.67
C GLU A 593 -27.65 -56.01 -13.59
N LEU A 594 -27.20 -54.77 -13.82
CA LEU A 594 -28.07 -53.62 -14.00
C LEU A 594 -28.39 -53.45 -15.48
N HIS A 595 -29.65 -53.15 -15.77
CA HIS A 595 -30.09 -52.69 -17.09
C HIS A 595 -30.70 -51.31 -16.93
N MET A 596 -30.59 -50.46 -17.95
CA MET A 596 -31.21 -49.13 -17.93
C MET A 596 -32.01 -48.87 -19.20
N GLY A 597 -33.00 -48.00 -19.11
CA GLY A 597 -33.68 -47.40 -20.25
C GLY A 597 -33.26 -45.96 -20.40
N VAL A 598 -33.05 -45.49 -21.64
CA VAL A 598 -32.73 -44.09 -21.91
C VAL A 598 -33.73 -43.49 -22.90
N GLY A 599 -34.38 -42.40 -22.50
CA GLY A 599 -35.22 -41.56 -23.36
C GLY A 599 -34.49 -40.30 -23.80
N LEU A 600 -34.55 -39.98 -25.09
CA LEU A 600 -33.98 -38.77 -25.68
C LEU A 600 -35.04 -37.94 -26.41
N ASN A 601 -35.14 -36.65 -26.09
CA ASN A 601 -36.02 -35.73 -26.80
C ASN A 601 -35.33 -34.40 -27.08
N ARG A 602 -35.66 -33.77 -28.20
CA ARG A 602 -35.19 -32.43 -28.56
C ARG A 602 -36.39 -31.51 -28.74
N GLY A 603 -36.32 -30.32 -28.15
CA GLY A 603 -37.35 -29.32 -28.37
C GLY A 603 -37.18 -28.08 -27.50
N LEU A 604 -38.04 -27.10 -27.76
CA LEU A 604 -38.10 -25.86 -27.00
C LEU A 604 -38.63 -26.13 -25.57
N VAL A 605 -37.92 -25.64 -24.57
CA VAL A 605 -38.33 -25.65 -23.17
C VAL A 605 -38.00 -24.31 -22.52
N ARG A 606 -38.55 -24.07 -21.34
CA ARG A 606 -38.11 -22.95 -20.50
C ARG A 606 -37.07 -23.45 -19.51
N VAL A 607 -35.87 -22.89 -19.55
CA VAL A 607 -34.77 -23.21 -18.63
C VAL A 607 -34.52 -22.04 -17.68
N GLY A 608 -34.27 -22.32 -16.41
CA GLY A 608 -33.99 -21.27 -15.43
C GLY A 608 -34.10 -21.78 -14.00
N ASN A 609 -34.03 -20.84 -13.05
CA ASN A 609 -34.23 -21.12 -11.64
C ASN A 609 -35.72 -21.24 -11.32
N PHE A 610 -36.20 -22.46 -11.06
CA PHE A 610 -37.60 -22.74 -10.72
C PHE A 610 -37.71 -23.31 -9.30
N GLY A 611 -38.71 -22.87 -8.53
CA GLY A 611 -38.92 -23.29 -7.14
C GLY A 611 -39.62 -22.24 -6.29
N SER A 612 -39.45 -22.31 -4.97
CA SER A 612 -39.91 -21.28 -4.03
C SER A 612 -38.86 -20.16 -3.89
N GLN A 613 -39.19 -19.08 -3.17
CA GLN A 613 -38.23 -18.00 -2.90
C GLN A 613 -37.02 -18.47 -2.07
N ASP A 614 -37.20 -19.54 -1.29
CA ASP A 614 -36.19 -20.05 -0.36
C ASP A 614 -35.43 -21.28 -0.90
N LEU A 615 -35.99 -21.96 -1.90
CA LEU A 615 -35.39 -23.15 -2.53
C LEU A 615 -35.77 -23.21 -4.01
N PHE A 616 -34.77 -23.07 -4.89
CA PHE A 616 -34.92 -23.12 -6.34
C PHE A 616 -33.84 -24.01 -6.97
N ASP A 617 -34.22 -24.73 -8.02
CA ASP A 617 -33.33 -25.55 -8.84
C ASP A 617 -33.18 -24.91 -10.22
N TYR A 618 -31.97 -24.94 -10.78
CA TYR A 618 -31.77 -24.63 -12.21
C TYR A 618 -32.20 -25.85 -13.03
N THR A 619 -33.38 -25.81 -13.63
CA THR A 619 -34.02 -27.00 -14.23
C THR A 619 -34.82 -26.62 -15.50
N LEU A 620 -35.32 -27.62 -16.21
CA LEU A 620 -36.18 -27.45 -17.39
C LEU A 620 -37.66 -27.60 -17.05
N ILE A 621 -38.50 -26.71 -17.60
CA ILE A 621 -39.96 -26.85 -17.58
C ILE A 621 -40.50 -26.80 -19.02
N GLY A 622 -41.34 -27.77 -19.37
CA GLY A 622 -42.07 -27.76 -20.62
C GLY A 622 -42.57 -29.14 -21.04
N ASP A 623 -43.47 -29.17 -22.02
CA ASP A 623 -44.05 -30.41 -22.53
C ASP A 623 -43.00 -31.37 -23.10
N ASN A 624 -41.89 -30.85 -23.65
CA ASN A 624 -40.78 -31.65 -24.16
C ASN A 624 -40.02 -32.42 -23.07
N VAL A 625 -40.03 -31.92 -21.82
CA VAL A 625 -39.47 -32.65 -20.66
C VAL A 625 -40.33 -33.87 -20.36
N ASN A 626 -41.65 -33.67 -20.30
CA ASN A 626 -42.62 -34.75 -20.06
C ASN A 626 -42.61 -35.79 -21.17
N LEU A 627 -42.46 -35.36 -22.44
CA LEU A 627 -42.30 -36.27 -23.57
C LEU A 627 -41.06 -37.15 -23.37
N CYS A 628 -39.91 -36.56 -23.03
CA CYS A 628 -38.66 -37.30 -22.83
C CYS A 628 -38.77 -38.37 -21.74
N SER A 629 -39.31 -38.03 -20.57
CA SER A 629 -39.52 -38.98 -19.48
C SER A 629 -40.46 -40.14 -19.88
N ARG A 630 -41.44 -39.89 -20.76
CA ARG A 630 -42.29 -40.97 -21.29
C ARG A 630 -41.58 -41.84 -22.31
N LEU A 631 -40.69 -41.26 -23.12
CA LEU A 631 -39.88 -42.05 -24.06
C LEU A 631 -38.99 -43.03 -23.30
N GLU A 632 -38.38 -42.61 -22.20
CA GLU A 632 -37.63 -43.49 -21.30
C GLU A 632 -38.53 -44.65 -20.81
N GLY A 633 -39.70 -44.36 -20.24
CA GLY A 633 -40.59 -45.41 -19.73
C GLY A 633 -41.08 -46.40 -20.81
N LEU A 634 -41.22 -45.95 -22.06
CA LEU A 634 -41.58 -46.79 -23.20
C LEU A 634 -40.46 -47.77 -23.62
N THR A 635 -39.21 -47.53 -23.22
CA THR A 635 -38.09 -48.43 -23.55
C THR A 635 -38.35 -49.86 -23.08
N LYS A 636 -39.00 -50.01 -21.91
CA LYS A 636 -39.40 -51.30 -21.33
C LYS A 636 -40.41 -52.02 -22.20
N TYR A 637 -41.40 -51.30 -22.72
CA TYR A 637 -42.46 -51.88 -23.56
C TYR A 637 -41.93 -52.29 -24.93
N TYR A 638 -41.06 -51.48 -25.53
CA TYR A 638 -40.45 -51.78 -26.82
C TYR A 638 -39.26 -52.73 -26.72
N HIS A 639 -38.83 -53.10 -25.51
CA HIS A 639 -37.66 -53.95 -25.26
C HIS A 639 -36.39 -53.45 -25.97
N VAL A 640 -36.19 -52.14 -25.96
CA VAL A 640 -35.00 -51.47 -26.52
C VAL A 640 -34.29 -50.67 -25.43
N ASP A 641 -33.00 -50.41 -25.61
CA ASP A 641 -32.19 -49.70 -24.61
C ASP A 641 -32.39 -48.18 -24.66
N ILE A 642 -32.44 -47.62 -25.87
CA ILE A 642 -32.59 -46.18 -26.12
C ILE A 642 -33.84 -45.92 -26.96
N LEU A 643 -34.66 -44.95 -26.57
CA LEU A 643 -35.71 -44.38 -27.41
C LEU A 643 -35.52 -42.88 -27.59
N ALA A 644 -35.33 -42.47 -28.83
CA ALA A 644 -35.20 -41.08 -29.21
C ALA A 644 -36.40 -40.61 -30.04
N SER A 645 -36.81 -39.36 -29.82
CA SER A 645 -37.77 -38.69 -30.69
C SER A 645 -37.23 -38.47 -32.11
N GLN A 646 -38.12 -38.34 -33.08
CA GLN A 646 -37.78 -37.91 -34.45
C GLN A 646 -36.92 -36.63 -34.48
N ALA A 647 -37.20 -35.67 -33.60
CA ALA A 647 -36.46 -34.41 -33.52
C ALA A 647 -34.98 -34.60 -33.15
N VAL A 648 -34.64 -35.62 -32.36
CA VAL A 648 -33.24 -35.97 -32.06
C VAL A 648 -32.59 -36.61 -33.28
N ARG A 649 -33.26 -37.57 -33.91
CA ARG A 649 -32.76 -38.28 -35.10
C ARG A 649 -32.45 -37.33 -36.26
N GLU A 650 -33.30 -36.34 -36.50
CA GLU A 650 -33.09 -35.34 -37.56
C GLU A 650 -31.92 -34.39 -37.27
N ALA A 651 -31.62 -34.14 -35.99
CA ALA A 651 -30.63 -33.14 -35.57
C ALA A 651 -29.29 -33.73 -35.09
N ALA A 652 -29.18 -35.05 -34.91
CA ALA A 652 -27.96 -35.72 -34.46
C ALA A 652 -26.86 -35.85 -35.54
N GLY A 653 -27.21 -35.63 -36.81
CA GLY A 653 -26.30 -35.78 -37.95
C GLY A 653 -26.07 -37.23 -38.37
N GLU A 654 -25.06 -37.45 -39.21
CA GLU A 654 -24.70 -38.77 -39.74
C GLU A 654 -23.80 -39.57 -38.76
N GLY A 655 -23.68 -40.88 -39.00
CA GLY A 655 -22.80 -41.76 -38.21
C GLY A 655 -23.48 -42.58 -37.11
N PHE A 656 -24.81 -42.57 -37.05
CA PHE A 656 -25.60 -43.46 -36.17
C PHE A 656 -26.55 -44.34 -36.99
N ALA A 657 -26.76 -45.57 -36.52
CA ALA A 657 -27.74 -46.47 -37.09
C ALA A 657 -29.08 -46.32 -36.37
N TRP A 658 -30.03 -45.67 -37.05
CA TRP A 658 -31.37 -45.42 -36.53
C TRP A 658 -32.36 -46.47 -37.03
N ARG A 659 -33.15 -47.05 -36.13
CA ARG A 659 -34.24 -47.96 -36.46
C ARG A 659 -35.54 -47.41 -35.90
N GLU A 660 -36.54 -47.24 -36.75
CA GLU A 660 -37.86 -46.76 -36.32
C GLU A 660 -38.53 -47.79 -35.42
N ALA A 661 -38.75 -47.45 -34.15
CA ALA A 661 -39.34 -48.37 -33.18
C ALA A 661 -40.86 -48.38 -33.30
N ASP A 662 -41.51 -47.21 -33.36
CA ASP A 662 -42.97 -47.09 -33.53
C ASP A 662 -43.38 -45.65 -33.83
N ARG A 663 -44.66 -45.45 -34.17
CA ARG A 663 -45.34 -44.15 -34.19
C ARG A 663 -46.40 -44.15 -33.10
N VAL A 664 -46.13 -43.43 -32.02
CA VAL A 664 -46.93 -43.50 -30.78
C VAL A 664 -47.71 -42.23 -30.51
N ARG A 665 -48.91 -42.39 -29.99
CA ARG A 665 -49.66 -41.31 -29.35
C ARG A 665 -49.48 -41.42 -27.83
N VAL A 666 -48.60 -40.60 -27.28
CA VAL A 666 -48.41 -40.51 -25.83
C VAL A 666 -49.51 -39.69 -25.18
N LYS A 667 -50.02 -40.18 -24.05
CA LYS A 667 -51.13 -39.57 -23.29
C LYS A 667 -50.90 -38.06 -23.06
N GLY A 668 -51.78 -37.22 -23.59
CA GLY A 668 -51.68 -35.75 -23.46
C GLY A 668 -51.07 -35.03 -24.68
N LYS A 669 -50.70 -35.74 -25.75
CA LYS A 669 -50.41 -35.18 -27.07
C LYS A 669 -51.40 -35.71 -28.11
N HIS A 670 -51.96 -34.82 -28.93
CA HIS A 670 -52.84 -35.19 -30.03
C HIS A 670 -52.07 -35.57 -31.31
N GLU A 671 -50.83 -35.13 -31.44
CA GLU A 671 -49.98 -35.48 -32.59
C GLU A 671 -49.14 -36.73 -32.27
N PRO A 672 -49.14 -37.74 -33.16
CA PRO A 672 -48.30 -38.92 -32.97
C PRO A 672 -46.82 -38.56 -33.15
N VAL A 673 -45.97 -39.10 -32.29
CA VAL A 673 -44.52 -38.94 -32.33
C VAL A 673 -43.88 -40.22 -32.84
N THR A 674 -43.06 -40.11 -33.88
CA THR A 674 -42.24 -41.23 -34.35
C THR A 674 -41.02 -41.35 -33.44
N VAL A 675 -40.78 -42.56 -32.95
CA VAL A 675 -39.69 -42.87 -32.02
C VAL A 675 -38.73 -43.86 -32.64
N PHE A 676 -37.45 -43.70 -32.35
CA PHE A 676 -36.36 -44.48 -32.94
C PHE A 676 -35.49 -45.08 -31.84
N THR A 677 -35.02 -46.30 -32.04
CA THR A 677 -33.86 -46.83 -31.31
C THR A 677 -32.60 -46.53 -32.10
N VAL A 678 -31.49 -46.34 -31.39
CA VAL A 678 -30.19 -45.96 -31.97
C VAL A 678 -29.10 -46.93 -31.56
N HIS A 679 -28.26 -47.28 -32.53
CA HIS A 679 -27.08 -48.12 -32.33
C HIS A 679 -25.87 -47.49 -33.03
N ARG A 680 -24.67 -47.86 -32.62
CA ARG A 680 -23.42 -47.37 -33.22
C ARG A 680 -23.25 -47.88 -34.66
N GLN A 681 -23.64 -49.13 -34.91
CA GLN A 681 -23.61 -49.78 -36.23
C GLN A 681 -24.82 -50.71 -36.36
N ALA A 682 -25.37 -50.81 -37.56
CA ALA A 682 -26.34 -51.84 -37.94
C ALA A 682 -26.13 -52.18 -39.41
N ASP A 683 -26.51 -53.40 -39.81
CA ASP A 683 -26.46 -53.81 -41.22
C ASP A 683 -27.49 -53.00 -42.04
N PRO A 684 -27.07 -52.25 -43.09
CA PRO A 684 -27.99 -51.52 -43.95
C PRO A 684 -29.07 -52.41 -44.59
N ALA A 685 -28.77 -53.67 -44.90
CA ALA A 685 -29.75 -54.61 -45.44
C ALA A 685 -30.84 -54.93 -44.40
N GLU A 686 -30.44 -55.19 -43.15
CA GLU A 686 -31.35 -55.48 -42.05
C GLU A 686 -32.24 -54.26 -41.71
N LEU A 687 -31.70 -53.04 -41.78
CA LEU A 687 -32.48 -51.81 -41.61
C LEU A 687 -33.49 -51.60 -42.75
N ALA A 688 -33.13 -51.92 -43.99
CA ALA A 688 -34.05 -51.86 -45.12
C ALA A 688 -35.19 -52.87 -44.98
N ASP A 689 -34.87 -54.12 -44.62
CA ASP A 689 -35.85 -55.17 -44.37
C ASP A 689 -36.80 -54.81 -43.22
N TRP A 690 -36.29 -54.20 -42.15
CA TRP A 690 -37.09 -53.66 -41.05
C TRP A 690 -38.09 -52.60 -41.54
N HIS A 691 -37.64 -51.65 -42.34
CA HIS A 691 -38.53 -50.61 -42.88
C HIS A 691 -39.60 -51.19 -43.82
N GLU A 692 -39.26 -52.19 -44.64
CA GLU A 692 -40.24 -52.87 -45.48
C GLU A 692 -41.27 -53.66 -44.65
N ALA A 693 -40.85 -54.33 -43.58
CA ALA A 693 -41.75 -55.02 -42.65
C ALA A 693 -42.72 -54.04 -41.97
N LEU A 694 -42.21 -52.90 -41.50
CA LEU A 694 -43.02 -51.86 -40.87
C LEU A 694 -43.98 -51.19 -41.86
N ALA A 695 -43.56 -51.01 -43.13
CA ALA A 695 -44.42 -50.49 -44.19
C ALA A 695 -45.54 -51.47 -44.54
N ALA A 696 -45.27 -52.78 -44.59
CA ALA A 696 -46.30 -53.80 -44.77
C ALA A 696 -47.30 -53.81 -43.59
N TYR A 697 -46.81 -53.68 -42.36
CA TYR A 697 -47.63 -53.57 -41.15
C TYR A 697 -48.60 -52.39 -41.21
N ARG A 698 -48.09 -51.19 -41.55
CA ARG A 698 -48.91 -49.97 -41.67
C ARG A 698 -49.89 -50.00 -42.83
N ALA A 699 -49.58 -50.74 -43.90
CA ALA A 699 -50.49 -50.97 -45.01
C ALA A 699 -51.60 -51.99 -44.69
N GLY A 700 -51.66 -52.53 -43.47
CA GLY A 700 -52.63 -53.55 -43.06
C GLY A 700 -52.37 -54.94 -43.63
N ARG A 701 -51.19 -55.17 -44.25
CA ARG A 701 -50.79 -56.47 -44.82
C ARG A 701 -50.14 -57.33 -43.73
N PHE A 702 -50.92 -57.71 -42.72
CA PHE A 702 -50.39 -58.31 -41.49
C PHE A 702 -49.68 -59.67 -41.68
N ASP A 703 -50.14 -60.52 -42.60
CA ASP A 703 -49.47 -61.80 -42.87
C ASP A 703 -48.10 -61.59 -43.56
N GLU A 704 -48.02 -60.62 -44.48
CA GLU A 704 -46.75 -60.23 -45.13
C GLU A 704 -45.80 -59.60 -44.11
N ALA A 705 -46.29 -58.67 -43.30
CA ALA A 705 -45.52 -58.02 -42.25
C ALA A 705 -44.97 -59.04 -41.24
N LYS A 706 -45.81 -59.98 -40.79
CA LYS A 706 -45.41 -61.07 -39.88
C LYS A 706 -44.29 -61.91 -40.47
N ALA A 707 -44.43 -62.37 -41.72
CA ALA A 707 -43.40 -63.18 -42.38
C ALA A 707 -42.08 -62.42 -42.52
N ARG A 708 -42.14 -61.12 -42.85
CA ARG A 708 -40.96 -60.25 -42.93
C ARG A 708 -40.31 -60.06 -41.56
N PHE A 709 -41.07 -59.81 -40.49
CA PHE A 709 -40.52 -59.72 -39.14
C PHE A 709 -39.92 -61.06 -38.67
N GLU A 710 -40.52 -62.20 -38.99
CA GLU A 710 -39.98 -63.53 -38.66
C GLU A 710 -38.68 -63.85 -39.42
N ALA A 711 -38.48 -63.28 -40.62
CA ALA A 711 -37.27 -63.43 -41.41
C ALA A 711 -36.11 -62.55 -40.91
N LEU A 712 -36.35 -61.57 -40.05
CA LEU A 712 -35.30 -60.72 -39.49
C LEU A 712 -34.44 -61.49 -38.48
N THR A 713 -33.19 -61.70 -38.85
CA THR A 713 -32.13 -62.29 -38.01
C THR A 713 -30.95 -61.33 -37.95
N GLY A 714 -30.32 -61.14 -36.78
CA GLY A 714 -29.15 -60.27 -36.66
C GLY A 714 -29.21 -59.32 -35.48
N THR A 715 -28.98 -58.04 -35.73
CA THR A 715 -28.85 -56.96 -34.73
C THR A 715 -30.18 -56.33 -34.32
N THR A 716 -31.30 -56.80 -34.87
CA THR A 716 -32.64 -56.35 -34.50
C THR A 716 -32.96 -56.79 -33.07
N PRO A 717 -33.39 -55.87 -32.17
CA PRO A 717 -33.82 -56.23 -30.83
C PRO A 717 -34.94 -57.26 -30.88
N ALA A 718 -34.67 -58.47 -30.37
CA ALA A 718 -35.60 -59.60 -30.45
C ALA A 718 -36.97 -59.24 -29.85
N GLY A 719 -36.99 -58.53 -28.71
CA GLY A 719 -38.23 -58.10 -28.08
C GLY A 719 -39.05 -57.12 -28.92
N LEU A 720 -38.41 -56.22 -29.67
CA LEU A 720 -39.11 -55.30 -30.57
C LEU A 720 -39.69 -56.04 -31.78
N ARG A 721 -38.92 -56.97 -32.37
CA ARG A 721 -39.38 -57.83 -33.47
C ARG A 721 -40.57 -58.69 -33.03
N ASP A 722 -40.44 -59.37 -31.88
CA ASP A 722 -41.45 -60.28 -31.36
C ASP A 722 -42.75 -59.54 -30.99
N LEU A 723 -42.64 -58.31 -30.45
CA LEU A 723 -43.77 -57.41 -30.24
C LEU A 723 -44.56 -57.17 -31.54
N TYR A 724 -43.89 -56.89 -32.66
CA TYR A 724 -44.56 -56.67 -33.93
C TYR A 724 -45.14 -57.96 -34.53
N ILE A 725 -44.50 -59.12 -34.35
CA ILE A 725 -45.06 -60.42 -34.75
C ILE A 725 -46.39 -60.67 -34.02
N ASP A 726 -46.42 -60.43 -32.71
CA ASP A 726 -47.61 -60.62 -31.89
C ASP A 726 -48.70 -59.60 -32.22
N ARG A 727 -48.33 -58.33 -32.49
CA ARG A 727 -49.28 -57.33 -32.99
C ARG A 727 -49.88 -57.73 -34.34
N CYS A 728 -49.08 -58.26 -35.27
CA CYS A 728 -49.58 -58.74 -36.56
C CYS A 728 -50.57 -59.89 -36.37
N ARG A 729 -50.30 -60.84 -35.46
CA ARG A 729 -51.24 -61.92 -35.11
C ARG A 729 -52.54 -61.36 -34.53
N ALA A 730 -52.44 -60.48 -33.54
CA ALA A 730 -53.61 -59.90 -32.86
C ALA A 730 -54.49 -59.06 -33.79
N LEU A 731 -53.88 -58.25 -34.67
CA LEU A 731 -54.60 -57.39 -35.63
C LEU A 731 -55.11 -58.15 -36.85
N ARG A 732 -54.53 -59.29 -37.20
CA ARG A 732 -55.12 -60.22 -38.17
C ARG A 732 -56.39 -60.85 -37.61
N ASP A 733 -56.35 -61.29 -36.36
CA ASP A 733 -57.48 -61.93 -35.70
C ASP A 733 -58.58 -60.91 -35.32
N ASN A 734 -58.21 -59.64 -35.11
CA ASN A 734 -59.11 -58.50 -34.87
C ASN A 734 -58.71 -57.28 -35.73
N PRO A 735 -59.22 -57.17 -36.98
CA PRO A 735 -58.82 -56.12 -37.90
C PRO A 735 -59.16 -54.72 -37.38
N PRO A 736 -58.28 -53.72 -37.58
CA PRO A 736 -58.50 -52.37 -37.09
C PRO A 736 -59.64 -51.66 -37.86
N PRO A 737 -60.22 -50.58 -37.28
CA PRO A 737 -61.29 -49.82 -37.93
C PRO A 737 -60.88 -49.24 -39.29
N GLN A 738 -61.86 -49.01 -40.16
CA GLN A 738 -61.64 -48.40 -41.48
C GLN A 738 -61.04 -46.99 -41.30
N GLY A 739 -59.81 -46.77 -41.80
CA GLY A 739 -59.06 -45.52 -41.64
C GLY A 739 -57.97 -45.52 -40.54
N TRP A 740 -57.54 -46.70 -40.06
CA TRP A 740 -56.41 -46.82 -39.12
C TRP A 740 -55.15 -46.11 -39.64
N ASP A 741 -54.58 -45.25 -38.80
CA ASP A 741 -53.45 -44.36 -39.10
C ASP A 741 -52.07 -45.01 -38.81
N GLY A 742 -52.06 -46.30 -38.47
CA GLY A 742 -50.85 -47.04 -38.11
C GLY A 742 -50.25 -46.61 -36.77
N VAL A 743 -51.00 -45.83 -35.96
CA VAL A 743 -50.55 -45.33 -34.65
C VAL A 743 -51.03 -46.28 -33.56
N PHE A 744 -50.14 -46.57 -32.63
CA PHE A 744 -50.47 -47.35 -31.44
C PHE A 744 -50.74 -46.41 -30.25
N GLU A 745 -51.90 -46.55 -29.61
CA GLU A 745 -52.27 -45.77 -28.42
C GLU A 745 -51.91 -46.51 -27.14
N HIS A 746 -50.95 -45.96 -26.38
CA HIS A 746 -50.64 -46.44 -25.04
C HIS A 746 -51.59 -45.83 -24.00
N THR A 747 -52.44 -46.67 -23.40
CA THR A 747 -53.42 -46.24 -22.38
C THR A 747 -52.93 -46.44 -20.94
N SER A 748 -51.90 -47.27 -20.71
CA SER A 748 -51.25 -47.43 -19.41
C SER A 748 -50.01 -46.54 -19.27
N LYS A 749 -49.71 -46.16 -18.04
CA LYS A 749 -48.45 -45.49 -17.67
C LYS A 749 -47.27 -46.42 -17.86
#